data_AF-A0A3D6DTB2-F1
#
_entry.id   AF-A0A3D6DTB2-F1
#
_cell.length_a   1.000
_cell.length_b   1.000
_cell.length_c   1.000
_cell.angle_alpha   90.00
_cell.angle_beta   90.00
_cell.angle_gamma   90.00
#
_symmetry.space_group_name_H-M   'P 1'
#
loop_
_entity.id
_entity.type
_entity.pdbx_description
1 polymer ?
#
loop_
_entity_poly.entity_id
_entity_poly.type
_entity_poly.pdbx_seq_one_letter_code
_entity_poly.pdbx_strand_id
1 'polypeptide(L)'
;GGWMARRFSRGDLRRVFSAEHTGLLQRDQREALELRFKAKDPRPWYENLLSATPTLEMGVDIGDLSSVLLCSVPPNQASYLQRIGRAGRHDGNAFTATLADGASPHDLYFFADTDEMLQGEVVPPGIFLKAAEVLRRQMFAFCLDDWVGSGIPDTALPDKTQDALNARDSLDQTRFPYTFLEYILAHEERLLSGFMALLGADLDDRVAGRLRGFLQGNDEDDALRLRLSKLLEELARERKTHRDRGVAIRKQIKALKARPQDEASRDEIDHLERERQKALELVKEINQRELLNTLTDAGMIPNYAFPEAGVELKSLLWRKKGSDDPQGSTTYLSLPAERYERPAQSALSEFAPENVFYANQRRVEIDQINVGLSSLETWRMCPTCQHMENLEIHADSHASCPRCGDPMWANISQQRQLLRFRQAIANSNDAEVRIDDSAEDREPKFYVRQMLADFEIKDIREAYRLAAPDLPFGFEFIERVVFRDVNFGEPTKPGESYAVAGQQRPRPGFKLCRHCGQIQRAPRNVRERELVQFHAFDCEKRGSDDPENIIDCLYLYREFSSEALRILVPYTRSGVDEASVQSFMAAIRIGLRKRFGGKVDHLRMLTQEEKGQDGAANRQYVLLYDSVPGGTGYLHELLANEAQALVELLRLALAHLCACSCNADPEKDGCYRCVYQYRLGRAMALVSRDRARLLLEQLVENLGQLERVASVADIYINPNFDSELEARFIESLRRLSGVGGLPFVKLVQDIVQGKSGYLLEVGEQRYWVEPQVDLGANEGIKAACRPDFVLWPTQSKSPRRPIAIFCDGWAHHQASTREDAHKRSALVASGRFWVWSLTWEDVQAAMDGTLETSLADCLEPMCCNEIGALPPALGSLLDDQLWTRHAVAVLLQWLGKPPGEGGDQHAGRLARHAGATAFRMIPHPQSALLEEARKQLLSFWNGLDHLACEHPARSVPCGNVNDPSLRLRYLWPGELANLSVAIPVSPGFVLFDDAPLHDEPERHLVWRRWLWLFNIFQTLPGFLLATQEGLEAVDH
;
A
#
# COMPACT_ATOMS: atom_id res chain seq x y z
N GLY A 1 -45.86 40.68 24.65
CA GLY A 1 -46.40 39.32 24.42
C GLY A 1 -46.05 38.86 23.02
N GLY A 2 -44.93 38.15 22.87
CA GLY A 2 -44.30 37.85 21.58
C GLY A 2 -45.05 36.81 20.73
N TRP A 3 -44.64 36.72 19.46
CA TRP A 3 -45.13 35.78 18.45
C TRP A 3 -45.20 34.33 18.96
N MET A 4 -44.18 33.87 19.72
CA MET A 4 -44.16 32.54 20.35
C MET A 4 -45.33 32.32 21.33
N ALA A 5 -45.64 33.28 22.20
CA ALA A 5 -46.72 33.14 23.16
C ALA A 5 -48.10 32.99 22.47
N ARG A 6 -48.30 33.66 21.34
CA ARG A 6 -49.51 33.51 20.50
C ARG A 6 -49.59 32.14 19.80
N ARG A 7 -48.46 31.59 19.37
CA ARG A 7 -48.38 30.24 18.78
C ARG A 7 -48.54 29.13 19.81
N PHE A 8 -47.90 29.23 20.97
CA PHE A 8 -48.06 28.24 22.05
C PHE A 8 -49.47 28.24 22.66
N SER A 9 -50.14 29.41 22.74
CA SER A 9 -51.50 29.51 23.30
C SER A 9 -52.63 29.11 22.34
N ARG A 10 -52.36 29.00 21.03
CA ARG A 10 -53.35 28.65 19.99
C ARG A 10 -52.95 27.45 19.14
N GLY A 11 -51.76 26.90 19.34
CA GLY A 11 -51.23 25.79 18.56
C GLY A 11 -51.73 24.45 19.08
N ASP A 12 -51.99 23.51 18.17
CA ASP A 12 -52.16 22.10 18.51
C ASP A 12 -50.79 21.52 18.90
N LEU A 13 -50.48 21.57 20.20
CA LEU A 13 -49.21 21.08 20.74
C LEU A 13 -49.25 19.55 20.82
N ARG A 14 -48.53 18.90 19.90
CA ARG A 14 -48.31 17.45 19.97
C ARG A 14 -46.93 17.16 20.53
N ARG A 15 -46.87 16.19 21.45
CA ARG A 15 -45.60 15.65 21.92
C ARG A 15 -44.95 14.83 20.80
N VAL A 16 -43.64 14.95 20.66
CA VAL A 16 -42.87 14.10 19.75
C VAL A 16 -42.62 12.77 20.45
N PHE A 17 -43.05 11.69 19.82
CA PHE A 17 -42.76 10.32 20.19
C PHE A 17 -41.91 9.72 19.06
N SER A 18 -40.61 9.65 19.29
CA SER A 18 -39.66 9.13 18.32
C SER A 18 -39.37 7.65 18.54
N ALA A 19 -39.21 6.91 17.45
CA ALA A 19 -38.64 5.56 17.48
C ALA A 19 -37.59 5.39 16.38
N GLU A 20 -36.69 4.45 16.58
CA GLU A 20 -35.76 4.04 15.53
C GLU A 20 -36.42 3.03 14.59
N HIS A 21 -36.07 3.07 13.31
CA HIS A 21 -36.41 2.04 12.34
C HIS A 21 -35.14 1.53 11.67
N THR A 22 -34.64 0.39 12.14
CA THR A 22 -33.36 -0.17 11.72
C THR A 22 -33.49 -1.66 11.44
N GLY A 23 -32.52 -2.22 10.71
CA GLY A 23 -32.45 -3.67 10.47
C GLY A 23 -32.12 -4.50 11.71
N LEU A 24 -31.83 -3.85 12.85
CA LEU A 24 -31.52 -4.50 14.12
C LEU A 24 -32.77 -4.87 14.92
N LEU A 25 -33.89 -4.21 14.66
CA LEU A 25 -35.13 -4.50 15.35
C LEU A 25 -35.68 -5.84 14.88
N GLN A 26 -36.21 -6.61 15.82
CA GLN A 26 -36.88 -7.87 15.52
C GLN A 26 -38.11 -7.61 14.64
N ARG A 27 -38.45 -8.61 13.81
CA ARG A 27 -39.50 -8.48 12.79
C ARG A 27 -40.85 -8.04 13.37
N ASP A 28 -41.28 -8.69 14.44
CA ASP A 28 -42.52 -8.39 15.16
C ASP A 28 -42.55 -6.96 15.72
N GLN A 29 -41.43 -6.51 16.30
CA GLN A 29 -41.29 -5.14 16.80
C GLN A 29 -41.37 -4.10 15.68
N ARG A 30 -40.73 -4.38 14.53
CA ARG A 30 -40.77 -3.51 13.34
C ARG A 30 -42.17 -3.43 12.75
N GLU A 31 -42.81 -4.57 12.51
CA GLU A 31 -44.18 -4.61 11.97
C GLU A 31 -45.15 -3.88 12.90
N ALA A 32 -45.04 -4.07 14.21
CA ALA A 32 -45.85 -3.36 15.19
C ALA A 32 -45.59 -1.84 15.18
N LEU A 33 -44.34 -1.40 15.03
CA LEU A 33 -43.98 0.01 14.91
C LEU A 33 -44.55 0.63 13.62
N GLU A 34 -44.39 -0.04 12.49
CA GLU A 34 -44.94 0.39 11.21
C GLU A 34 -46.47 0.54 11.27
N LEU A 35 -47.16 -0.42 11.88
CA LEU A 35 -48.62 -0.38 12.05
C LEU A 35 -49.08 0.81 12.92
N ARG A 36 -48.37 1.09 14.02
CA ARG A 36 -48.67 2.25 14.88
C ARG A 36 -48.42 3.57 14.17
N PHE A 37 -47.31 3.67 13.44
CA PHE A 37 -46.93 4.87 12.71
C PHE A 37 -47.91 5.19 11.56
N LYS A 38 -48.43 4.16 10.88
CA LYS A 38 -49.41 4.29 9.78
C LYS A 38 -50.86 4.46 10.24
N ALA A 39 -51.13 4.44 11.54
CA ALA A 39 -52.50 4.39 12.05
C ALA A 39 -53.29 5.63 11.60
N LYS A 40 -54.44 5.41 10.92
CA LYS A 40 -55.34 6.50 10.47
C LYS A 40 -55.93 7.31 11.63
N ASP A 41 -56.14 6.66 12.76
CA ASP A 41 -56.55 7.27 14.03
C ASP A 41 -55.46 7.02 15.08
N PRO A 42 -54.36 7.80 15.06
CA PRO A 42 -53.22 7.57 15.93
C PRO A 42 -53.56 7.95 17.36
N ARG A 43 -53.23 7.06 18.31
CA ARG A 43 -53.34 7.41 19.73
C ARG A 43 -52.33 8.51 20.08
N PRO A 44 -52.57 9.34 21.12
CA PRO A 44 -51.67 10.44 21.47
C PRO A 44 -50.22 10.03 21.77
N TRP A 45 -49.97 8.77 22.10
CA TRP A 45 -48.66 8.19 22.41
C TRP A 45 -48.09 7.31 21.30
N TYR A 46 -48.72 7.27 20.13
CA TYR A 46 -48.14 6.61 18.95
C TYR A 46 -46.98 7.44 18.41
N GLU A 47 -46.04 6.73 17.80
CA GLU A 47 -44.84 7.30 17.22
C GLU A 47 -45.21 8.23 16.06
N ASN A 48 -44.66 9.44 16.06
CA ASN A 48 -44.87 10.46 15.04
C ASN A 48 -43.56 10.98 14.44
N LEU A 49 -42.43 10.39 14.81
CA LEU A 49 -41.12 10.62 14.23
C LEU A 49 -40.36 9.28 14.16
N LEU A 50 -39.86 8.92 12.98
CA LEU A 50 -39.00 7.76 12.80
C LEU A 50 -37.59 8.20 12.44
N SER A 51 -36.61 7.78 13.24
CA SER A 51 -35.19 7.86 12.89
C SER A 51 -34.79 6.58 12.18
N ALA A 52 -34.58 6.64 10.87
CA ALA A 52 -34.38 5.45 10.05
C ALA A 52 -32.98 5.39 9.43
N THR A 53 -32.46 4.17 9.33
CA THR A 53 -31.30 3.87 8.49
C THR A 53 -31.77 3.61 7.04
N PRO A 54 -30.90 3.22 6.08
CA PRO A 54 -31.32 2.87 4.72
C PRO A 54 -32.37 1.75 4.61
N THR A 55 -32.82 1.15 5.72
CA THR A 55 -33.94 0.21 5.73
C THR A 55 -35.24 0.79 5.15
N LEU A 56 -35.48 2.10 5.29
CA LEU A 56 -36.61 2.77 4.65
C LEU A 56 -36.28 3.36 3.27
N GLU A 57 -35.06 3.17 2.77
CA GLU A 57 -34.69 3.44 1.37
C GLU A 57 -35.32 2.38 0.44
N MET A 58 -35.55 1.17 0.95
CA MET A 58 -36.29 0.09 0.27
C MET A 58 -37.80 0.35 0.29
N GLY A 59 -38.54 -0.10 -0.73
CA GLY A 59 -39.95 0.17 -1.03
C GLY A 59 -41.02 -0.14 0.05
N VAL A 60 -40.64 -0.31 1.31
CA VAL A 60 -41.54 -0.46 2.46
C VAL A 60 -42.53 0.71 2.45
N ASP A 61 -43.82 0.37 2.39
CA ASP A 61 -44.90 1.31 2.64
C ASP A 61 -44.80 1.74 4.10
N ILE A 62 -44.74 3.02 4.40
CA ILE A 62 -44.76 3.60 5.76
C ILE A 62 -45.92 4.59 5.93
N GLY A 63 -46.92 4.51 5.03
CA GLY A 63 -47.98 5.49 4.93
C GLY A 63 -47.54 6.74 4.17
N ASP A 64 -48.33 7.81 4.29
CA ASP A 64 -48.06 9.07 3.63
C ASP A 64 -47.26 10.00 4.54
N LEU A 65 -45.98 10.19 4.23
CA LEU A 65 -45.11 11.10 4.95
C LEU A 65 -45.30 12.52 4.42
N SER A 66 -45.65 13.45 5.31
CA SER A 66 -45.71 14.88 4.98
C SER A 66 -44.32 15.54 4.95
N SER A 67 -43.35 14.96 5.67
CA SER A 67 -42.00 15.52 5.80
C SER A 67 -40.92 14.45 5.87
N VAL A 68 -39.76 14.71 5.25
CA VAL A 68 -38.53 13.91 5.38
C VAL A 68 -37.37 14.84 5.73
N LEU A 69 -36.59 14.44 6.73
CA LEU A 69 -35.37 15.12 7.14
C LEU A 69 -34.18 14.20 6.93
N LEU A 70 -33.19 14.66 6.18
CA LEU A 70 -31.91 13.98 5.98
C LEU A 70 -30.85 14.70 6.82
N CYS A 71 -30.27 13.99 7.80
CA CYS A 71 -29.28 14.55 8.72
C CYS A 71 -27.85 14.63 8.14
N SER A 72 -27.66 14.20 6.90
CA SER A 72 -26.45 14.39 6.10
C SER A 72 -26.82 14.29 4.62
N VAL A 73 -25.95 14.78 3.73
CA VAL A 73 -26.14 14.56 2.30
C VAL A 73 -25.92 13.06 1.97
N PRO A 74 -26.93 12.36 1.42
CA PRO A 74 -26.81 10.96 1.01
C PRO A 74 -25.61 10.71 0.06
N PRO A 75 -24.95 9.54 0.13
CA PRO A 75 -23.71 9.31 -0.62
C PRO A 75 -23.82 9.30 -2.15
N ASN A 76 -25.03 9.19 -2.71
CA ASN A 76 -25.27 9.15 -4.15
C ASN A 76 -26.69 9.65 -4.47
N GLN A 77 -26.89 10.08 -5.72
CA GLN A 77 -28.17 10.65 -6.18
C GLN A 77 -29.34 9.67 -6.10
N ALA A 78 -29.13 8.39 -6.43
CA ALA A 78 -30.20 7.38 -6.35
C ALA A 78 -30.72 7.22 -4.91
N SER A 79 -29.82 7.16 -3.93
CA SER A 79 -30.16 7.13 -2.51
C SER A 79 -30.86 8.42 -2.06
N TYR A 80 -30.44 9.58 -2.58
CA TYR A 80 -31.12 10.84 -2.31
C TYR A 80 -32.58 10.79 -2.78
N LEU A 81 -32.79 10.51 -4.07
CA LEU A 81 -34.12 10.45 -4.69
C LEU A 81 -35.03 9.41 -4.03
N GLN A 82 -34.50 8.23 -3.69
CA GLN A 82 -35.27 7.19 -3.00
C GLN A 82 -35.69 7.57 -1.59
N ARG A 83 -34.90 8.38 -0.87
CA ARG A 83 -35.22 8.85 0.47
C ARG A 83 -36.19 10.03 0.47
N ILE A 84 -35.97 11.02 -0.39
CA ILE A 84 -36.91 12.16 -0.48
C ILE A 84 -38.25 11.74 -1.09
N GLY A 85 -38.26 10.79 -2.04
CA GLY A 85 -39.46 10.19 -2.62
C GLY A 85 -40.27 9.28 -1.67
N ARG A 86 -39.91 9.25 -0.38
CA ARG A 86 -40.73 8.66 0.68
C ARG A 86 -41.86 9.59 1.11
N ALA A 87 -41.68 10.89 0.96
CA ALA A 87 -42.70 11.88 1.28
C ALA A 87 -43.53 12.24 0.05
N GLY A 88 -44.77 12.67 0.27
CA GLY A 88 -45.65 13.21 -0.77
C GLY A 88 -46.13 12.18 -1.78
N ARG A 89 -46.32 10.92 -1.36
CA ARG A 89 -46.74 9.83 -2.27
C ARG A 89 -48.23 9.88 -2.63
N HIS A 90 -49.08 10.36 -1.72
CA HIS A 90 -50.52 10.42 -1.95
C HIS A 90 -50.95 11.78 -2.52
N ASP A 91 -50.51 12.87 -1.89
CA ASP A 91 -50.97 14.24 -2.21
C ASP A 91 -50.02 15.00 -3.14
N GLY A 92 -48.83 14.46 -3.42
CA GLY A 92 -47.78 15.13 -4.20
C GLY A 92 -47.03 16.25 -3.48
N ASN A 93 -47.52 16.72 -2.32
CA ASN A 93 -46.91 17.79 -1.53
C ASN A 93 -46.15 17.22 -0.32
N ALA A 94 -44.89 17.61 -0.18
CA ALA A 94 -44.07 17.23 0.97
C ALA A 94 -43.03 18.30 1.30
N PHE A 95 -42.62 18.34 2.58
CA PHE A 95 -41.46 19.12 3.02
C PHE A 95 -40.23 18.24 3.15
N THR A 96 -39.21 18.49 2.34
CA THR A 96 -37.94 17.74 2.39
C THR A 96 -36.81 18.68 2.79
N ALA A 97 -36.10 18.35 3.86
CA ALA A 97 -34.94 19.10 4.32
C ALA A 97 -33.71 18.20 4.34
N THR A 98 -32.58 18.68 3.82
CA THR A 98 -31.29 18.03 3.93
C THR A 98 -30.34 18.95 4.69
N LEU A 99 -29.76 18.44 5.76
CA LEU A 99 -28.74 19.12 6.54
C LEU A 99 -27.37 18.69 5.99
N ALA A 100 -26.58 19.64 5.52
CA ALA A 100 -25.21 19.42 5.08
C ALA A 100 -24.26 19.63 6.27
N ASP A 101 -23.43 18.63 6.56
CA ASP A 101 -22.40 18.75 7.60
C ASP A 101 -21.22 19.59 7.09
N GLY A 102 -20.91 20.70 7.78
CA GLY A 102 -19.78 21.57 7.45
C GLY A 102 -18.41 20.91 7.62
N ALA A 103 -18.32 19.77 8.33
CA ALA A 103 -17.10 18.97 8.44
C ALA A 103 -16.95 17.93 7.31
N SER A 104 -18.00 17.69 6.51
CA SER A 104 -17.99 16.72 5.40
C SER A 104 -17.70 17.42 4.07
N PRO A 105 -16.54 17.16 3.43
CA PRO A 105 -16.24 17.76 2.12
C PRO A 105 -17.25 17.36 1.03
N HIS A 106 -17.88 16.20 1.19
CA HIS A 106 -18.91 15.72 0.28
C HIS A 106 -20.19 16.56 0.40
N ASP A 107 -20.60 16.83 1.64
CA ASP A 107 -21.80 17.61 1.90
C ASP A 107 -21.60 19.04 1.42
N LEU A 108 -20.41 19.62 1.66
CA LEU A 108 -20.05 20.95 1.16
C LEU A 108 -20.03 21.02 -0.38
N TYR A 109 -19.58 19.98 -1.08
CA TYR A 109 -19.58 19.93 -2.54
C TYR A 109 -21.01 20.03 -3.10
N PHE A 110 -21.92 19.18 -2.61
CA PHE A 110 -23.32 19.19 -3.06
C PHE A 110 -24.13 20.35 -2.47
N PHE A 111 -23.65 20.99 -1.39
CA PHE A 111 -24.22 22.24 -0.90
C PHE A 111 -23.87 23.42 -1.82
N ALA A 112 -22.67 23.43 -2.41
CA ALA A 112 -22.26 24.44 -3.38
C ALA A 112 -22.98 24.29 -4.74
N ASP A 113 -23.27 23.05 -5.15
CA ASP A 113 -24.02 22.74 -6.37
C ASP A 113 -25.13 21.71 -6.08
N THR A 114 -26.28 22.21 -5.63
CA THR A 114 -27.41 21.35 -5.24
C THR A 114 -28.08 20.66 -6.43
N ASP A 115 -28.04 21.27 -7.62
CA ASP A 115 -28.70 20.73 -8.81
C ASP A 115 -28.07 19.40 -9.23
N GLU A 116 -26.76 19.22 -9.03
CA GLU A 116 -26.07 17.96 -9.33
C GLU A 116 -26.61 16.76 -8.52
N MET A 117 -26.99 16.99 -7.25
CA MET A 117 -27.59 15.94 -6.41
C MET A 117 -29.04 15.67 -6.82
N LEU A 118 -29.79 16.72 -7.18
CA LEU A 118 -31.22 16.64 -7.52
C LEU A 118 -31.47 16.04 -8.90
N GLN A 119 -30.64 16.35 -9.90
CA GLN A 119 -30.83 15.95 -11.30
C GLN A 119 -30.00 14.74 -11.73
N GLY A 120 -29.19 14.15 -10.84
CA GLY A 120 -28.20 13.13 -11.21
C GLY A 120 -28.78 11.85 -11.81
N GLU A 121 -28.07 11.28 -12.80
CA GLU A 121 -28.45 10.03 -13.47
C GLU A 121 -28.37 8.81 -12.54
N VAL A 122 -29.46 8.04 -12.50
CA VAL A 122 -29.49 6.73 -11.83
C VAL A 122 -28.84 5.68 -12.75
N VAL A 123 -27.59 5.34 -12.45
CA VAL A 123 -26.84 4.32 -13.20
C VAL A 123 -27.41 2.92 -12.89
N PRO A 124 -27.73 2.09 -13.89
CA PRO A 124 -28.20 0.72 -13.65
C PRO A 124 -27.12 -0.12 -12.96
N PRO A 125 -27.50 -1.07 -12.08
CA PRO A 125 -26.54 -1.95 -11.42
C PRO A 125 -26.06 -3.05 -12.38
N GLY A 126 -24.76 -3.31 -12.35
CA GLY A 126 -24.12 -4.41 -13.07
C GLY A 126 -24.29 -5.71 -12.31
N ILE A 127 -24.50 -6.80 -13.05
CA ILE A 127 -24.66 -8.15 -12.50
C ILE A 127 -23.50 -9.00 -13.03
N PHE A 128 -22.82 -9.70 -12.12
CA PHE A 128 -21.74 -10.62 -12.46
C PHE A 128 -22.10 -12.03 -12.00
N LEU A 129 -22.36 -12.91 -12.96
CA LEU A 129 -22.88 -14.26 -12.71
C LEU A 129 -21.79 -15.30 -12.45
N LYS A 130 -20.51 -14.97 -12.63
CA LYS A 130 -19.38 -15.89 -12.42
C LYS A 130 -18.85 -15.92 -10.98
N ALA A 131 -19.57 -15.31 -10.03
CA ALA A 131 -19.17 -15.26 -8.63
C ALA A 131 -19.33 -16.61 -7.92
N ALA A 132 -18.30 -17.46 -7.98
CA ALA A 132 -18.34 -18.83 -7.46
C ALA A 132 -18.83 -18.94 -6.00
N GLU A 133 -18.43 -18.01 -5.12
CA GLU A 133 -18.87 -18.00 -3.71
C GLU A 133 -20.35 -17.69 -3.53
N VAL A 134 -20.91 -16.83 -4.39
CA VAL A 134 -22.35 -16.58 -4.41
C VAL A 134 -23.07 -17.81 -4.97
N LEU A 135 -22.54 -18.40 -6.04
CA LEU A 135 -23.10 -19.59 -6.67
C LEU A 135 -23.09 -20.82 -5.75
N ARG A 136 -22.07 -21.01 -4.91
CA ARG A 136 -22.04 -22.10 -3.91
C ARG A 136 -23.23 -22.03 -2.95
N ARG A 137 -23.59 -20.84 -2.49
CA ARG A 137 -24.77 -20.62 -1.62
C ARG A 137 -26.08 -20.82 -2.35
N GLN A 138 -26.15 -20.32 -3.59
CA GLN A 138 -27.30 -20.57 -4.46
C GLN A 138 -27.45 -22.06 -4.73
N MET A 139 -26.35 -22.81 -4.86
CA MET A 139 -26.40 -24.26 -5.03
C MET A 139 -26.86 -24.97 -3.75
N PHE A 140 -26.44 -24.53 -2.56
CA PHE A 140 -27.01 -25.04 -1.32
C PHE A 140 -28.53 -24.80 -1.25
N ALA A 141 -28.97 -23.58 -1.56
CA ALA A 141 -30.38 -23.22 -1.58
C ALA A 141 -31.17 -24.02 -2.62
N PHE A 142 -30.58 -24.24 -3.81
CA PHE A 142 -31.14 -25.08 -4.86
C PHE A 142 -31.31 -26.54 -4.40
N CYS A 143 -30.29 -27.12 -3.76
CA CYS A 143 -30.38 -28.47 -3.19
C CYS A 143 -31.48 -28.54 -2.10
N LEU A 144 -31.62 -27.50 -1.28
CA LEU A 144 -32.65 -27.43 -0.25
C LEU A 144 -34.05 -27.34 -0.86
N ASP A 145 -34.23 -26.49 -1.88
CA ASP A 145 -35.50 -26.31 -2.61
C ASP A 145 -35.91 -27.59 -3.34
N ASP A 146 -34.96 -28.25 -4.03
CA ASP A 146 -35.20 -29.53 -4.71
C ASP A 146 -35.54 -30.65 -3.72
N TRP A 147 -34.86 -30.70 -2.56
CA TRP A 147 -35.21 -31.64 -1.49
C TRP A 147 -36.62 -31.40 -0.96
N VAL A 148 -37.00 -30.15 -0.67
CA VAL A 148 -38.36 -29.82 -0.23
C VAL A 148 -39.39 -30.15 -1.32
N GLY A 149 -39.08 -29.82 -2.57
CA GLY A 149 -39.90 -30.10 -3.75
C GLY A 149 -40.08 -31.59 -4.06
N SER A 150 -39.23 -32.46 -3.52
CA SER A 150 -39.35 -33.92 -3.65
C SER A 150 -40.53 -34.53 -2.87
N GLY A 151 -41.25 -33.72 -2.07
CA GLY A 151 -42.42 -34.16 -1.31
C GLY A 151 -42.07 -34.74 0.05
N ILE A 152 -41.03 -34.20 0.71
CA ILE A 152 -40.68 -34.57 2.09
C ILE A 152 -41.86 -34.29 3.05
N PRO A 153 -41.95 -35.01 4.19
CA PRO A 153 -42.91 -34.66 5.23
C PRO A 153 -42.73 -33.21 5.71
N ASP A 154 -43.82 -32.51 6.02
CA ASP A 154 -43.78 -31.12 6.52
C ASP A 154 -42.89 -30.94 7.76
N THR A 155 -42.64 -31.99 8.53
CA THR A 155 -41.81 -31.99 9.74
C THR A 155 -40.34 -32.33 9.49
N ALA A 156 -39.96 -32.67 8.25
CA ALA A 156 -38.61 -33.11 7.92
C ALA A 156 -37.59 -31.97 7.95
N LEU A 157 -37.97 -30.77 7.49
CA LEU A 157 -37.21 -29.54 7.67
C LEU A 157 -37.72 -28.81 8.93
N PRO A 158 -36.96 -28.78 10.03
CA PRO A 158 -37.45 -28.18 11.25
C PRO A 158 -37.42 -26.65 11.21
N ASP A 159 -38.44 -26.01 11.79
CA ASP A 159 -38.48 -24.54 11.94
C ASP A 159 -37.35 -24.05 12.85
N LYS A 160 -37.07 -24.79 13.93
CA LYS A 160 -36.16 -24.36 15.00
C LYS A 160 -34.81 -25.08 14.94
N THR A 161 -33.75 -24.33 15.23
CA THR A 161 -32.37 -24.87 15.33
C THR A 161 -32.26 -25.94 16.42
N GLN A 162 -33.05 -25.85 17.49
CA GLN A 162 -33.09 -26.83 18.57
C GLN A 162 -33.24 -28.27 18.05
N ASP A 163 -34.13 -28.49 17.09
CA ASP A 163 -34.43 -29.80 16.55
C ASP A 163 -33.26 -30.40 15.78
N ALA A 164 -32.59 -29.60 14.96
CA ALA A 164 -31.38 -29.99 14.25
C ALA A 164 -30.25 -30.37 15.25
N LEU A 165 -30.07 -29.57 16.31
CA LEU A 165 -29.06 -29.85 17.33
C LEU A 165 -29.41 -31.07 18.19
N ASN A 166 -30.69 -31.34 18.45
CA ASN A 166 -31.13 -32.52 19.18
C ASN A 166 -30.91 -33.79 18.36
N ALA A 167 -31.26 -33.77 17.07
CA ALA A 167 -30.99 -34.87 16.15
C ALA A 167 -29.49 -35.18 16.09
N ARG A 168 -28.65 -34.15 16.00
CA ARG A 168 -27.19 -34.30 16.07
C ARG A 168 -26.72 -34.92 17.39
N ASP A 169 -27.14 -34.37 18.53
CA ASP A 169 -26.68 -34.83 19.85
C ASP A 169 -27.11 -36.28 20.15
N SER A 170 -28.23 -36.71 19.57
CA SER A 170 -28.73 -38.09 19.65
C SER A 170 -28.28 -39.00 18.49
N LEU A 171 -27.56 -38.45 17.51
CA LEU A 171 -27.18 -39.13 16.26
C LEU A 171 -28.37 -39.76 15.52
N ASP A 172 -29.53 -39.10 15.55
CA ASP A 172 -30.76 -39.55 14.90
C ASP A 172 -30.70 -39.30 13.39
N GLN A 173 -30.34 -40.34 12.64
CA GLN A 173 -30.21 -40.31 11.18
C GLN A 173 -31.55 -40.12 10.45
N THR A 174 -32.69 -40.24 11.14
CA THR A 174 -34.03 -40.09 10.53
C THR A 174 -34.49 -38.63 10.42
N ARG A 175 -33.68 -37.68 10.87
CA ARG A 175 -34.02 -36.25 10.92
C ARG A 175 -32.93 -35.38 10.27
N PHE A 176 -33.29 -34.13 9.98
CA PHE A 176 -32.32 -33.11 9.57
C PHE A 176 -31.21 -32.96 10.62
N PRO A 177 -29.91 -32.85 10.23
CA PRO A 177 -29.39 -32.63 8.87
C PRO A 177 -29.18 -33.91 8.04
N TYR A 178 -29.27 -35.10 8.63
CA TYR A 178 -28.84 -36.35 7.98
C TYR A 178 -29.67 -36.73 6.76
N THR A 179 -31.01 -36.60 6.86
CA THR A 179 -31.94 -36.87 5.74
C THR A 179 -31.67 -35.98 4.53
N PHE A 180 -31.33 -34.71 4.75
CA PHE A 180 -30.94 -33.79 3.69
C PHE A 180 -29.59 -34.16 3.07
N LEU A 181 -28.59 -34.50 3.89
CA LEU A 181 -27.27 -34.92 3.40
C LEU A 181 -27.34 -36.23 2.60
N GLU A 182 -28.18 -37.18 3.02
CA GLU A 182 -28.45 -38.43 2.30
C GLU A 182 -29.14 -38.15 0.95
N TYR A 183 -30.10 -37.22 0.92
CA TYR A 183 -30.75 -36.83 -0.33
C TYR A 183 -29.77 -36.25 -1.36
N ILE A 184 -28.87 -35.35 -0.91
CA ILE A 184 -27.82 -34.78 -1.77
C ILE A 184 -26.94 -35.88 -2.34
N LEU A 185 -26.49 -36.81 -1.48
CA LEU A 185 -25.65 -37.94 -1.88
C LEU A 185 -26.30 -38.82 -2.95
N ALA A 186 -27.59 -39.10 -2.80
CA ALA A 186 -28.34 -39.93 -3.73
C ALA A 186 -28.57 -39.25 -5.10
N HIS A 187 -28.58 -37.92 -5.17
CA HIS A 187 -28.94 -37.15 -6.37
C HIS A 187 -27.85 -36.21 -6.86
N GLU A 188 -26.60 -36.42 -6.44
CA GLU A 188 -25.48 -35.48 -6.62
C GLU A 188 -25.29 -35.05 -8.09
N GLU A 189 -25.24 -36.01 -9.01
CA GLU A 189 -25.03 -35.75 -10.44
C GLU A 189 -26.18 -34.96 -11.08
N ARG A 190 -27.43 -35.27 -10.70
CA ARG A 190 -28.63 -34.57 -11.18
C ARG A 190 -28.68 -33.15 -10.66
N LEU A 191 -28.44 -32.96 -9.36
CA LEU A 191 -28.44 -31.65 -8.71
C LEU A 191 -27.36 -30.73 -9.29
N LEU A 192 -26.14 -31.25 -9.44
CA LEU A 192 -25.03 -30.51 -10.02
C LEU A 192 -25.31 -30.10 -11.47
N SER A 193 -25.74 -31.05 -12.30
CA SER A 193 -26.03 -30.79 -13.72
C SER A 193 -27.21 -29.84 -13.90
N GLY A 194 -28.26 -29.99 -13.08
CA GLY A 194 -29.43 -29.11 -13.09
C GLY A 194 -29.07 -27.67 -12.73
N PHE A 195 -28.26 -27.47 -11.69
CA PHE A 195 -27.80 -26.13 -11.30
C PHE A 195 -26.86 -25.51 -12.34
N MET A 196 -25.91 -26.28 -12.87
CA MET A 196 -24.99 -25.80 -13.92
C MET A 196 -25.72 -25.39 -15.20
N ALA A 197 -26.81 -26.09 -15.56
CA ALA A 197 -27.62 -25.75 -16.72
C ALA A 197 -28.31 -24.38 -16.61
N LEU A 198 -28.60 -23.89 -15.39
CA LEU A 198 -29.18 -22.56 -15.17
C LEU A 198 -28.21 -21.42 -15.53
N LEU A 199 -26.90 -21.69 -15.49
CA LEU A 199 -25.86 -20.70 -15.78
C LEU A 199 -25.55 -20.58 -17.28
N GLY A 200 -25.90 -21.59 -18.07
CA GLY A 200 -25.78 -21.55 -19.53
C GLY A 200 -24.39 -21.13 -20.02
N ALA A 201 -24.34 -20.07 -20.83
CA ALA A 201 -23.10 -19.56 -21.43
C ALA A 201 -22.19 -18.79 -20.46
N ASP A 202 -22.68 -18.42 -19.28
CA ASP A 202 -21.89 -17.69 -18.27
C ASP A 202 -21.01 -18.63 -17.43
N LEU A 203 -21.17 -19.94 -17.58
CA LEU A 203 -20.39 -20.95 -16.88
C LEU A 203 -19.03 -21.16 -17.56
N ASP A 204 -17.94 -20.88 -16.84
CA ASP A 204 -16.58 -21.27 -17.25
C ASP A 204 -16.09 -22.52 -16.51
N ASP A 205 -14.98 -23.11 -16.99
CA ASP A 205 -14.40 -24.33 -16.43
C ASP A 205 -13.98 -24.18 -14.96
N ARG A 206 -13.60 -22.98 -14.54
CA ARG A 206 -13.17 -22.69 -13.16
C ARG A 206 -14.36 -22.71 -12.22
N VAL A 207 -15.43 -22.00 -12.55
CA VAL A 207 -16.68 -21.96 -11.78
C VAL A 207 -17.29 -23.36 -11.74
N ALA A 208 -17.30 -24.08 -12.86
CA ALA A 208 -17.73 -25.48 -12.92
C ALA A 208 -16.92 -26.37 -11.98
N GLY A 209 -15.58 -26.23 -11.99
CA GLY A 209 -14.68 -26.94 -11.09
C GLY A 209 -14.96 -26.65 -9.61
N ARG A 210 -15.15 -25.37 -9.24
CA ARG A 210 -15.46 -24.95 -7.85
C ARG A 210 -16.82 -25.44 -7.37
N LEU A 211 -17.84 -25.44 -8.22
CA LEU A 211 -19.17 -25.98 -7.89
C LEU A 211 -19.09 -27.49 -7.69
N ARG A 212 -18.38 -28.19 -8.58
CA ARG A 212 -18.13 -29.62 -8.43
C ARG A 212 -17.39 -29.92 -7.13
N GLY A 213 -16.30 -29.22 -6.82
CA GLY A 213 -15.56 -29.36 -5.57
C GLY A 213 -16.45 -29.19 -4.33
N PHE A 214 -17.32 -28.18 -4.34
CA PHE A 214 -18.24 -27.87 -3.24
C PHE A 214 -19.29 -28.97 -2.98
N LEU A 215 -19.89 -29.57 -4.02
CA LEU A 215 -20.91 -30.61 -3.85
C LEU A 215 -20.29 -31.99 -3.60
N GLN A 216 -19.31 -32.38 -4.42
CA GLN A 216 -18.74 -33.74 -4.42
C GLN A 216 -17.76 -33.96 -3.25
N GLY A 217 -17.12 -32.89 -2.76
CA GLY A 217 -16.23 -32.93 -1.60
C GLY A 217 -14.75 -33.11 -1.91
N ASN A 218 -14.30 -32.68 -3.09
CA ASN A 218 -12.88 -32.65 -3.45
C ASN A 218 -12.13 -31.42 -2.91
N ASP A 219 -12.84 -30.40 -2.41
CA ASP A 219 -12.24 -29.28 -1.69
C ASP A 219 -12.03 -29.69 -0.23
N GLU A 220 -10.77 -29.82 0.19
CA GLU A 220 -10.35 -30.47 1.45
C GLU A 220 -10.91 -29.84 2.76
N ASP A 221 -11.55 -28.66 2.73
CA ASP A 221 -12.08 -27.98 3.93
C ASP A 221 -13.44 -27.25 3.77
N ASP A 222 -14.02 -27.14 2.57
CA ASP A 222 -15.19 -26.28 2.29
C ASP A 222 -16.36 -27.00 1.58
N ALA A 223 -16.32 -28.33 1.51
CA ALA A 223 -17.43 -29.11 0.98
C ALA A 223 -18.74 -28.83 1.73
N LEU A 224 -19.86 -28.79 1.01
CA LEU A 224 -21.20 -28.50 1.53
C LEU A 224 -21.52 -29.29 2.81
N ARG A 225 -21.23 -30.59 2.77
CA ARG A 225 -21.56 -31.55 3.84
C ARG A 225 -20.73 -31.31 5.11
N LEU A 226 -19.43 -31.05 4.94
CA LEU A 226 -18.50 -30.76 6.04
C LEU A 226 -18.88 -29.44 6.71
N ARG A 227 -19.21 -28.42 5.90
CA ARG A 227 -19.57 -27.10 6.38
C ARG A 227 -20.85 -27.08 7.20
N LEU A 228 -21.91 -27.77 6.75
CA LEU A 228 -23.16 -27.91 7.52
C LEU A 228 -22.92 -28.66 8.84
N SER A 229 -22.14 -29.74 8.80
CA SER A 229 -21.82 -30.55 9.98
C SER A 229 -21.03 -29.75 11.02
N LYS A 230 -20.01 -29.00 10.58
CA LYS A 230 -19.18 -28.15 11.42
C LYS A 230 -19.98 -27.03 12.08
N LEU A 231 -20.86 -26.36 11.33
CA LEU A 231 -21.77 -25.33 11.86
C LEU A 231 -22.61 -25.87 13.03
N LEU A 232 -23.28 -27.00 12.81
CA LEU A 232 -24.15 -27.59 13.83
C LEU A 232 -23.35 -28.13 15.03
N GLU A 233 -22.12 -28.57 14.82
CA GLU A 233 -21.20 -28.92 15.91
C GLU A 233 -20.80 -27.73 16.77
N GLU A 234 -20.40 -26.61 16.15
CA GLU A 234 -20.01 -25.41 16.88
C GLU A 234 -21.18 -24.88 17.73
N LEU A 235 -22.39 -24.84 17.17
CA LEU A 235 -23.60 -24.43 17.90
C LEU A 235 -24.00 -25.42 19.01
N ALA A 236 -23.86 -26.73 18.78
CA ALA A 236 -24.12 -27.73 19.81
C ALA A 236 -23.14 -27.58 20.99
N ARG A 237 -21.87 -27.29 20.69
CA ARG A 237 -20.82 -27.06 21.69
C ARG A 237 -21.11 -25.80 22.51
N GLU A 238 -21.47 -24.68 21.86
CA GLU A 238 -21.88 -23.44 22.56
C GLU A 238 -23.09 -23.68 23.48
N ARG A 239 -24.14 -24.34 22.94
CA ARG A 239 -25.34 -24.70 23.70
C ARG A 239 -25.01 -25.53 24.94
N LYS A 240 -24.11 -26.51 24.80
CA LYS A 240 -23.67 -27.37 25.90
C LYS A 240 -22.90 -26.56 26.95
N THR A 241 -21.95 -25.72 26.54
CA THR A 241 -21.17 -24.86 27.44
C THR A 241 -22.06 -23.99 28.33
N HIS A 242 -23.06 -23.30 27.75
CA HIS A 242 -23.98 -22.48 28.53
C HIS A 242 -24.89 -23.30 29.46
N ARG A 243 -25.34 -24.47 29.00
CA ARG A 243 -26.14 -25.40 29.82
C ARG A 243 -25.33 -25.90 31.02
N ASP A 244 -24.11 -26.34 30.80
CA ASP A 244 -23.21 -26.85 31.83
C ASP A 244 -22.84 -25.75 32.84
N ARG A 245 -22.60 -24.53 32.36
CA ARG A 245 -22.42 -23.32 33.19
C ARG A 245 -23.63 -23.07 34.10
N GLY A 246 -24.85 -23.12 33.55
CA GLY A 246 -26.08 -22.98 34.35
C GLY A 246 -26.28 -24.08 35.40
N VAL A 247 -25.81 -25.31 35.13
CA VAL A 247 -25.80 -26.42 36.10
C VAL A 247 -24.76 -26.21 37.19
N ALA A 248 -23.55 -25.74 36.84
CA ALA A 248 -22.48 -25.45 37.79
C ALA A 248 -22.90 -24.35 38.79
N ILE A 249 -23.45 -23.24 38.30
CA ILE A 249 -23.95 -22.15 39.14
C ILE A 249 -25.09 -22.62 40.05
N ARG A 250 -26.00 -23.48 39.56
CA ARG A 250 -27.06 -24.08 40.40
C ARG A 250 -26.47 -24.87 41.58
N LYS A 251 -25.37 -25.59 41.38
CA LYS A 251 -24.68 -26.32 42.48
C LYS A 251 -24.09 -25.34 43.50
N GLN A 252 -23.49 -24.24 43.06
CA GLN A 252 -22.96 -23.18 43.95
C GLN A 252 -24.06 -22.52 44.77
N ILE A 253 -25.19 -22.14 44.14
CA ILE A 253 -26.35 -21.59 44.84
C ILE A 253 -26.86 -22.55 45.91
N LYS A 254 -26.95 -23.85 45.60
CA LYS A 254 -27.37 -24.87 46.58
C LYS A 254 -26.41 -24.96 47.76
N ALA A 255 -25.10 -24.86 47.53
CA ALA A 255 -24.10 -24.87 48.58
C ALA A 255 -24.15 -23.62 49.47
N LEU A 256 -24.35 -22.43 48.89
CA LEU A 256 -24.50 -21.17 49.63
C LEU A 256 -25.80 -21.12 50.45
N LYS A 257 -26.92 -21.60 49.88
CA LYS A 257 -28.21 -21.70 50.60
C LYS A 257 -28.15 -22.64 51.82
N ALA A 258 -27.17 -23.55 51.87
CA ALA A 258 -26.97 -24.46 53.00
C ALA A 258 -26.16 -23.83 54.16
N ARG A 259 -25.54 -22.66 53.96
CA ARG A 259 -24.81 -21.89 54.99
C ARG A 259 -25.75 -20.91 55.73
N PRO A 260 -25.38 -20.42 56.94
CA PRO A 260 -26.14 -19.37 57.63
C PRO A 260 -26.28 -18.13 56.73
N GLN A 261 -27.50 -17.60 56.61
CA GLN A 261 -27.77 -16.49 55.71
C GLN A 261 -27.62 -15.14 56.41
N ASP A 262 -26.50 -14.48 56.14
CA ASP A 262 -26.29 -13.05 56.35
C ASP A 262 -26.67 -12.24 55.10
N GLU A 263 -26.66 -10.91 55.22
CA GLU A 263 -27.00 -9.99 54.13
C GLU A 263 -26.06 -10.19 52.91
N ALA A 264 -24.77 -10.43 53.15
CA ALA A 264 -23.79 -10.70 52.10
C ALA A 264 -24.04 -12.03 51.36
N SER A 265 -24.36 -13.12 52.07
CA SER A 265 -24.71 -14.40 51.43
C SER A 265 -25.99 -14.31 50.60
N ARG A 266 -26.97 -13.49 51.03
CA ARG A 266 -28.21 -13.26 50.27
C ARG A 266 -27.94 -12.51 48.98
N ASP A 267 -27.13 -11.45 49.04
CA ASP A 267 -26.71 -10.71 47.86
C ASP A 267 -25.94 -11.61 46.88
N GLU A 268 -25.02 -12.44 47.37
CA GLU A 268 -24.27 -13.37 46.54
C GLU A 268 -25.16 -14.41 45.84
N ILE A 269 -26.17 -14.95 46.54
CA ILE A 269 -27.16 -15.85 45.95
C ILE A 269 -27.95 -15.13 44.84
N ASP A 270 -28.41 -13.90 45.07
CA ASP A 270 -29.14 -13.10 44.07
C ASP A 270 -28.27 -12.85 42.83
N HIS A 271 -26.97 -12.57 43.01
CA HIS A 271 -26.02 -12.43 41.91
C HIS A 271 -25.86 -13.72 41.09
N LEU A 272 -25.64 -14.87 41.74
CA LEU A 272 -25.51 -16.15 41.06
C LEU A 272 -26.81 -16.60 40.39
N GLU A 273 -27.97 -16.30 40.97
CA GLU A 273 -29.27 -16.55 40.33
C GLU A 273 -29.42 -15.76 39.03
N ARG A 274 -28.94 -14.50 38.98
CA ARG A 274 -28.88 -13.72 37.74
C ARG A 274 -27.95 -14.33 36.71
N GLU A 275 -26.72 -14.71 37.09
CA GLU A 275 -25.77 -15.34 36.15
C GLU A 275 -26.31 -16.66 35.59
N ARG A 276 -26.97 -17.47 36.43
CA ARG A 276 -27.64 -18.68 35.97
C ARG A 276 -28.76 -18.36 34.98
N GLN A 277 -29.59 -17.35 35.25
CA GLN A 277 -30.68 -16.99 34.36
C GLN A 277 -30.16 -16.46 33.02
N LYS A 278 -29.09 -15.65 33.03
CA LYS A 278 -28.38 -15.22 31.81
C LYS A 278 -27.92 -16.41 30.97
N ALA A 279 -27.23 -17.37 31.58
CA ALA A 279 -26.75 -18.57 30.88
C ALA A 279 -27.90 -19.39 30.26
N LEU A 280 -29.05 -19.47 30.93
CA LEU A 280 -30.23 -20.16 30.42
C LEU A 280 -30.95 -19.40 29.31
N GLU A 281 -30.97 -18.06 29.37
CA GLU A 281 -31.54 -17.25 28.29
C GLU A 281 -30.71 -17.39 27.01
N LEU A 282 -29.38 -17.51 27.11
CA LEU A 282 -28.52 -17.85 25.97
C LEU A 282 -28.84 -19.21 25.36
N VAL A 283 -29.08 -20.24 26.18
CA VAL A 283 -29.51 -21.56 25.69
C VAL A 283 -30.86 -21.48 24.99
N LYS A 284 -31.79 -20.69 25.55
CA LYS A 284 -33.13 -20.49 25.00
C LYS A 284 -33.08 -19.75 23.67
N GLU A 285 -32.23 -18.73 23.54
CA GLU A 285 -32.01 -17.99 22.30
C GLU A 285 -31.52 -18.93 21.18
N ILE A 286 -30.46 -19.71 21.43
CA ILE A 286 -29.95 -20.70 20.45
C ILE A 286 -31.05 -21.69 20.03
N ASN A 287 -31.87 -22.16 20.98
CA ASN A 287 -32.92 -23.12 20.71
C ASN A 287 -34.09 -22.53 19.91
N GLN A 288 -34.52 -21.31 20.22
CA GLN A 288 -35.69 -20.66 19.64
C GLN A 288 -35.39 -19.99 18.29
N ARG A 289 -34.11 -19.91 17.90
CA ARG A 289 -33.68 -19.40 16.60
C ARG A 289 -34.28 -20.23 15.47
N GLU A 290 -34.74 -19.53 14.42
CA GLU A 290 -35.17 -20.17 13.18
C GLU A 290 -33.97 -20.85 12.50
N LEU A 291 -34.16 -22.08 12.01
CA LEU A 291 -33.11 -22.83 11.33
C LEU A 291 -32.65 -22.10 10.07
N LEU A 292 -33.58 -21.55 9.28
CA LEU A 292 -33.23 -20.80 8.08
C LEU A 292 -32.37 -19.57 8.41
N ASN A 293 -32.68 -18.83 9.48
CA ASN A 293 -31.83 -17.72 9.94
C ASN A 293 -30.44 -18.23 10.36
N THR A 294 -30.36 -19.40 10.99
CA THR A 294 -29.08 -20.03 11.35
C THR A 294 -28.22 -20.36 10.14
N LEU A 295 -28.84 -20.92 9.08
CA LEU A 295 -28.15 -21.23 7.82
C LEU A 295 -27.76 -19.95 7.05
N THR A 296 -28.61 -18.92 7.11
CA THR A 296 -28.38 -17.61 6.49
C THR A 296 -27.18 -16.90 7.14
N ASP A 297 -27.16 -16.83 8.46
CA ASP A 297 -26.10 -16.13 9.21
C ASP A 297 -24.76 -16.88 9.12
N ALA A 298 -24.80 -18.21 8.96
CA ALA A 298 -23.61 -19.02 8.66
C ALA A 298 -23.12 -18.91 7.20
N GLY A 299 -23.83 -18.16 6.35
CA GLY A 299 -23.53 -18.01 4.94
C GLY A 299 -23.68 -19.29 4.12
N MET A 300 -24.52 -20.23 4.57
CA MET A 300 -24.86 -21.45 3.82
C MET A 300 -25.89 -21.16 2.72
N ILE A 301 -26.86 -20.30 3.02
CA ILE A 301 -27.84 -19.80 2.04
C ILE A 301 -27.66 -18.30 1.78
N PRO A 302 -28.15 -17.78 0.64
CA PRO A 302 -28.03 -16.36 0.31
C PRO A 302 -28.69 -15.45 1.35
N ASN A 303 -28.01 -14.35 1.66
CA ASN A 303 -28.48 -13.31 2.57
C ASN A 303 -28.31 -11.92 1.93
N TYR A 304 -28.95 -10.89 2.49
CA TYR A 304 -28.77 -9.50 2.01
C TYR A 304 -27.37 -8.94 2.31
N ALA A 305 -26.64 -9.50 3.29
CA ALA A 305 -25.31 -9.07 3.70
C ALA A 305 -24.23 -10.01 3.14
N PHE A 306 -23.54 -9.58 2.08
CA PHE A 306 -22.36 -10.24 1.48
C PHE A 306 -21.36 -10.86 2.51
N PRO A 307 -20.58 -11.85 2.10
CA PRO A 307 -20.58 -13.24 2.50
C PRO A 307 -19.81 -13.59 3.81
N GLU A 308 -19.42 -12.64 4.63
CA GLU A 308 -18.64 -12.93 5.84
C GLU A 308 -19.56 -13.19 7.04
N ALA A 309 -19.24 -14.21 7.86
CA ALA A 309 -19.92 -14.42 9.13
C ALA A 309 -19.72 -13.19 10.03
N GLY A 310 -20.82 -12.62 10.53
CA GLY A 310 -20.75 -11.47 11.42
C GLY A 310 -20.15 -11.81 12.78
N VAL A 311 -19.77 -10.78 13.52
CA VAL A 311 -19.50 -10.88 14.96
C VAL A 311 -20.79 -10.53 15.67
N GLU A 312 -21.07 -11.25 16.75
CA GLU A 312 -22.29 -11.08 17.53
C GLU A 312 -22.04 -10.25 18.79
N LEU A 313 -22.98 -9.37 19.12
CA LEU A 313 -23.12 -8.76 20.44
C LEU A 313 -24.37 -9.32 21.11
N LYS A 314 -24.20 -9.97 22.26
CA LYS A 314 -25.31 -10.43 23.10
C LYS A 314 -25.51 -9.44 24.25
N SER A 315 -26.62 -8.71 24.22
CA SER A 315 -27.01 -7.78 25.29
C SER A 315 -27.90 -8.49 26.30
N LEU A 316 -27.36 -8.65 27.51
CA LEU A 316 -28.01 -9.32 28.63
C LEU A 316 -28.49 -8.27 29.62
N LEU A 317 -29.79 -7.99 29.55
CA LEU A 317 -30.43 -6.94 30.34
C LEU A 317 -31.17 -7.53 31.53
N TRP A 318 -31.15 -6.81 32.63
CA TRP A 318 -31.91 -7.17 33.82
C TRP A 318 -32.49 -5.92 34.49
N ARG A 319 -33.61 -6.08 35.20
CA ARG A 319 -34.20 -5.02 36.04
C ARG A 319 -34.61 -5.55 37.39
N LYS A 320 -34.72 -4.65 38.37
CA LYS A 320 -35.38 -4.99 39.65
C LYS A 320 -36.86 -5.27 39.39
N LYS A 321 -37.38 -6.26 40.12
CA LYS A 321 -38.80 -6.59 40.12
C LYS A 321 -39.63 -5.38 40.52
N GLY A 322 -40.69 -5.11 39.77
CA GLY A 322 -41.72 -4.11 40.07
C GLY A 322 -42.92 -4.72 40.81
N SER A 323 -43.86 -3.87 41.23
CA SER A 323 -45.12 -4.28 41.88
C SER A 323 -45.99 -5.19 41.00
N ASP A 324 -45.87 -5.03 39.68
CA ASP A 324 -46.77 -5.64 38.69
C ASP A 324 -46.26 -7.00 38.19
N ASP A 325 -45.10 -7.46 38.68
CA ASP A 325 -44.46 -8.70 38.25
C ASP A 325 -44.95 -9.93 39.07
N PRO A 326 -45.03 -11.14 38.47
CA PRO A 326 -45.63 -12.32 39.10
C PRO A 326 -45.10 -12.65 40.49
N GLN A 327 -45.97 -13.00 41.44
CA GLN A 327 -45.58 -13.47 42.77
C GLN A 327 -44.82 -14.81 42.67
N GLY A 328 -43.57 -14.86 43.18
CA GLY A 328 -42.69 -16.03 43.10
C GLY A 328 -41.43 -15.88 42.23
N SER A 329 -41.28 -14.77 41.49
CA SER A 329 -40.04 -14.45 40.76
C SER A 329 -38.93 -13.91 41.69
N THR A 330 -37.67 -14.09 41.29
CA THR A 330 -36.47 -13.53 41.94
C THR A 330 -36.53 -12.00 42.05
N THR A 331 -35.77 -11.42 42.99
CA THR A 331 -35.66 -9.95 43.22
C THR A 331 -35.34 -9.16 41.94
N TYR A 332 -34.62 -9.80 41.03
CA TYR A 332 -34.24 -9.29 39.72
C TYR A 332 -34.82 -10.18 38.62
N LEU A 333 -35.24 -9.57 37.53
CA LEU A 333 -35.75 -10.24 36.33
C LEU A 333 -34.78 -10.03 35.18
N SER A 334 -34.32 -11.12 34.57
CA SER A 334 -33.63 -11.06 33.28
C SER A 334 -34.65 -10.83 32.17
N LEU A 335 -34.36 -9.87 31.32
CA LEU A 335 -35.12 -9.64 30.09
C LEU A 335 -34.62 -10.62 29.00
N PRO A 336 -35.39 -10.83 27.92
CA PRO A 336 -34.93 -11.60 26.77
C PRO A 336 -33.58 -11.07 26.27
N ALA A 337 -32.66 -11.98 25.93
CA ALA A 337 -31.38 -11.60 25.38
C ALA A 337 -31.57 -10.98 24.00
N GLU A 338 -31.02 -9.78 23.79
CA GLU A 338 -31.05 -9.12 22.50
C GLU A 338 -29.75 -9.43 21.74
N ARG A 339 -29.87 -9.95 20.51
CA ARG A 339 -28.74 -10.29 19.64
C ARG A 339 -28.59 -9.22 18.57
N TYR A 340 -27.39 -8.65 18.47
CA TYR A 340 -27.02 -7.74 17.40
C TYR A 340 -25.88 -8.32 16.59
N GLU A 341 -25.99 -8.28 15.27
CA GLU A 341 -24.94 -8.76 14.38
C GLU A 341 -24.35 -7.59 13.58
N ARG A 342 -23.02 -7.64 13.42
CA ARG A 342 -22.27 -6.72 12.58
C ARG A 342 -21.30 -7.48 11.70
N PRO A 343 -21.07 -7.04 10.45
CA PRO A 343 -19.96 -7.55 9.66
C PRO A 343 -18.67 -7.46 10.47
N ALA A 344 -17.84 -8.51 10.44
CA ALA A 344 -16.67 -8.62 11.31
C ALA A 344 -15.73 -7.41 11.22
N GLN A 345 -15.64 -6.79 10.04
CA GLN A 345 -14.87 -5.56 9.83
C GLN A 345 -15.35 -4.41 10.72
N SER A 346 -16.66 -4.15 10.77
CA SER A 346 -17.20 -3.04 11.57
C SER A 346 -17.19 -3.42 13.05
N ALA A 347 -17.46 -4.68 13.36
CA ALA A 347 -17.50 -5.19 14.72
C ALA A 347 -16.17 -5.05 15.45
N LEU A 348 -15.03 -5.23 14.76
CA LEU A 348 -13.71 -5.03 15.35
C LEU A 348 -13.55 -3.66 16.02
N SER A 349 -14.32 -2.64 15.62
CA SER A 349 -14.39 -1.35 16.31
C SER A 349 -15.68 -1.17 17.10
N GLU A 350 -16.86 -1.48 16.55
CA GLU A 350 -18.16 -1.22 17.20
C GLU A 350 -18.39 -2.08 18.45
N PHE A 351 -17.92 -3.33 18.43
CA PHE A 351 -18.03 -4.28 19.53
C PHE A 351 -16.72 -4.46 20.30
N ALA A 352 -15.75 -3.56 20.07
CA ALA A 352 -14.50 -3.58 20.79
C ALA A 352 -14.72 -3.35 22.30
N PRO A 353 -13.82 -3.88 23.16
CA PRO A 353 -13.85 -3.66 24.60
C PRO A 353 -14.02 -2.19 25.00
N GLU A 354 -14.88 -1.95 25.98
CA GLU A 354 -15.24 -0.63 26.52
C GLU A 354 -15.88 0.33 25.51
N ASN A 355 -16.18 -0.12 24.28
CA ASN A 355 -16.98 0.70 23.38
C ASN A 355 -18.44 0.70 23.81
N VAL A 356 -19.18 1.70 23.34
CA VAL A 356 -20.60 1.85 23.62
C VAL A 356 -21.37 1.65 22.34
N PHE A 357 -22.29 0.69 22.38
CA PHE A 357 -23.19 0.37 21.29
C PHE A 357 -24.59 0.93 21.57
N TYR A 358 -25.16 1.60 20.57
CA TYR A 358 -26.47 2.25 20.66
C TYR A 358 -27.47 1.47 19.80
N ALA A 359 -28.48 0.87 20.44
CA ALA A 359 -29.55 0.14 19.76
C ALA A 359 -30.78 0.00 20.66
N ASN A 360 -31.97 -0.04 20.05
CA ASN A 360 -33.25 -0.27 20.72
C ASN A 360 -33.48 0.65 21.93
N GLN A 361 -33.23 1.95 21.76
CA GLN A 361 -33.32 2.99 22.81
C GLN A 361 -32.37 2.77 24.00
N ARG A 362 -31.31 1.96 23.81
CA ARG A 362 -30.34 1.63 24.84
C ARG A 362 -28.92 2.00 24.42
N ARG A 363 -28.14 2.43 25.41
CA ARG A 363 -26.71 2.70 25.38
C ARG A 363 -26.00 1.59 26.16
N VAL A 364 -25.62 0.52 25.48
CA VAL A 364 -24.99 -0.66 26.11
C VAL A 364 -23.49 -0.63 25.94
N GLU A 365 -22.75 -0.83 27.01
CA GLU A 365 -21.29 -0.87 26.99
C GLU A 365 -20.81 -2.32 26.90
N ILE A 366 -19.84 -2.58 26.02
CA ILE A 366 -19.21 -3.90 25.91
C ILE A 366 -18.30 -4.10 27.11
N ASP A 367 -18.68 -5.04 28.00
CA ASP A 367 -17.98 -5.33 29.25
C ASP A 367 -17.33 -6.72 29.31
N GLN A 368 -17.62 -7.58 28.32
CA GLN A 368 -17.10 -8.95 28.27
C GLN A 368 -16.89 -9.44 26.82
N ILE A 369 -15.83 -10.23 26.62
CA ILE A 369 -15.55 -10.95 25.36
C ILE A 369 -15.70 -12.45 25.59
N ASN A 370 -16.34 -13.18 24.67
CA ASN A 370 -16.48 -14.63 24.82
C ASN A 370 -15.20 -15.37 24.39
N VAL A 371 -14.28 -15.54 25.35
CA VAL A 371 -13.02 -16.29 25.16
C VAL A 371 -13.20 -17.80 24.99
N GLY A 372 -14.40 -18.35 25.21
CA GLY A 372 -14.66 -19.79 25.06
C GLY A 372 -14.90 -20.24 23.62
N LEU A 373 -15.20 -19.30 22.72
CA LEU A 373 -15.47 -19.57 21.30
C LEU A 373 -14.21 -19.59 20.43
N SER A 374 -13.09 -19.10 20.95
CA SER A 374 -11.83 -19.01 20.20
C SER A 374 -10.67 -19.12 21.17
N SER A 375 -9.67 -19.94 20.83
CA SER A 375 -8.46 -20.05 21.62
C SER A 375 -7.66 -18.76 21.56
N LEU A 376 -6.97 -18.46 22.67
CA LEU A 376 -5.91 -17.46 22.67
C LEU A 376 -4.74 -18.03 21.88
N GLU A 377 -4.26 -17.28 20.91
CA GLU A 377 -3.20 -17.70 20.01
C GLU A 377 -2.01 -16.77 20.16
N THR A 378 -0.82 -17.37 20.17
CA THR A 378 0.42 -16.63 20.19
C THR A 378 0.88 -16.37 18.76
N TRP A 379 0.98 -15.10 18.37
CA TRP A 379 1.40 -14.71 17.03
C TRP A 379 2.70 -13.91 17.06
N ARG A 380 3.50 -14.09 16.02
CA ARG A 380 4.65 -13.24 15.73
C ARG A 380 4.38 -12.35 14.52
N MET A 381 4.68 -11.06 14.64
CA MET A 381 4.47 -10.07 13.57
C MET A 381 5.79 -9.53 13.04
N CYS A 382 5.91 -9.32 11.73
CA CYS A 382 7.13 -8.76 11.17
C CYS A 382 7.19 -7.23 11.36
N PRO A 383 8.34 -6.66 11.78
CA PRO A 383 8.50 -5.21 11.88
C PRO A 383 8.54 -4.50 10.52
N THR A 384 9.04 -5.15 9.46
CA THR A 384 9.20 -4.53 8.13
C THR A 384 8.11 -4.92 7.14
N CYS A 385 7.79 -6.21 6.97
CA CYS A 385 6.78 -6.67 6.01
C CYS A 385 5.44 -7.05 6.67
N GLN A 386 4.45 -7.44 5.87
CA GLN A 386 3.09 -7.78 6.35
C GLN A 386 2.93 -9.23 6.84
N HIS A 387 4.03 -9.99 6.88
CA HIS A 387 4.02 -11.38 7.32
C HIS A 387 3.77 -11.51 8.83
N MET A 388 2.99 -12.52 9.19
CA MET A 388 2.81 -12.96 10.58
C MET A 388 2.62 -14.47 10.65
N GLU A 389 3.03 -15.04 11.77
CA GLU A 389 3.05 -16.49 11.98
C GLU A 389 2.39 -16.86 13.31
N ASN A 390 1.55 -17.89 13.27
CA ASN A 390 0.90 -18.45 14.46
C ASN A 390 1.81 -19.52 15.08
N LEU A 391 2.30 -19.26 16.28
CA LEU A 391 3.26 -20.12 16.97
C LEU A 391 2.62 -21.38 17.60
N GLU A 392 1.28 -21.46 17.64
CA GLU A 392 0.57 -22.68 18.04
C GLU A 392 0.54 -23.72 16.91
N ILE A 393 0.72 -23.27 15.66
CA ILE A 393 0.68 -24.11 14.45
C ILE A 393 2.10 -24.34 13.92
N HIS A 394 2.93 -23.30 13.91
CA HIS A 394 4.29 -23.34 13.38
C HIS A 394 5.32 -23.19 14.50
N ALA A 395 6.39 -23.99 14.43
CA ALA A 395 7.45 -23.94 15.42
C ALA A 395 8.25 -22.64 15.29
N ASP A 396 8.45 -21.94 16.41
CA ASP A 396 9.28 -20.73 16.50
C ASP A 396 10.77 -21.06 16.27
N SER A 397 11.16 -21.15 15.01
CA SER A 397 12.49 -21.63 14.58
C SER A 397 13.27 -20.64 13.72
N HIS A 398 12.62 -19.58 13.26
CA HIS A 398 13.21 -18.58 12.37
C HIS A 398 13.89 -17.44 13.14
N ALA A 399 15.22 -17.30 12.97
CA ALA A 399 16.00 -16.19 13.54
C ALA A 399 15.78 -14.84 12.84
N SER A 400 15.27 -14.86 11.61
CA SER A 400 14.91 -13.69 10.82
C SER A 400 13.58 -13.95 10.10
N CYS A 401 12.91 -12.89 9.65
CA CYS A 401 11.61 -13.04 8.99
C CYS A 401 11.74 -13.92 7.74
N PRO A 402 10.92 -14.98 7.57
CA PRO A 402 11.02 -15.87 6.42
C PRO A 402 10.62 -15.21 5.08
N ARG A 403 9.95 -14.05 5.12
CA ARG A 403 9.56 -13.28 3.93
C ARG A 403 10.58 -12.23 3.52
N CYS A 404 10.95 -11.34 4.43
CA CYS A 404 11.80 -10.19 4.12
C CYS A 404 13.22 -10.28 4.69
N GLY A 405 13.55 -11.32 5.45
CA GLY A 405 14.87 -11.50 6.06
C GLY A 405 15.18 -10.58 7.24
N ASP A 406 14.21 -9.81 7.75
CA ASP A 406 14.43 -8.85 8.83
C ASP A 406 14.87 -9.56 10.14
N PRO A 407 16.05 -9.24 10.70
CA PRO A 407 16.56 -9.86 11.92
C PRO A 407 15.79 -9.44 13.19
N MET A 408 15.06 -8.32 13.17
CA MET A 408 14.21 -7.88 14.30
C MET A 408 12.95 -8.75 14.46
N TRP A 409 12.73 -9.72 13.57
CA TRP A 409 11.72 -10.77 13.72
C TRP A 409 11.86 -11.55 15.04
N ALA A 410 13.07 -11.89 15.45
CA ALA A 410 13.32 -12.68 16.66
C ALA A 410 13.13 -11.89 17.97
N ASN A 411 12.74 -10.62 17.91
CA ASN A 411 12.54 -9.79 19.09
C ASN A 411 11.27 -10.21 19.87
N ILE A 412 11.36 -10.30 21.20
CA ILE A 412 10.25 -10.66 22.09
C ILE A 412 9.04 -9.72 21.92
N SER A 413 9.28 -8.44 21.62
CA SER A 413 8.21 -7.45 21.38
C SER A 413 7.36 -7.73 20.13
N GLN A 414 7.82 -8.61 19.24
CA GLN A 414 7.08 -9.05 18.06
C GLN A 414 6.14 -10.22 18.36
N GLN A 415 6.25 -10.86 19.53
CA GLN A 415 5.35 -11.92 19.98
C GLN A 415 4.20 -11.34 20.80
N ARG A 416 2.96 -11.59 20.35
CA ARG A 416 1.75 -10.98 20.91
C ARG A 416 0.61 -11.99 20.97
N GLN A 417 -0.27 -11.83 21.96
CA GLN A 417 -1.47 -12.66 22.07
C GLN A 417 -2.61 -12.05 21.29
N LEU A 418 -3.21 -12.86 20.43
CA LEU A 418 -4.36 -12.49 19.60
C LEU A 418 -5.53 -13.42 19.89
N LEU A 419 -6.73 -12.88 19.78
CA LEU A 419 -7.98 -13.62 19.84
C LEU A 419 -8.79 -13.35 18.57
N ARG A 420 -9.19 -14.42 17.89
CA ARG A 420 -10.11 -14.31 16.75
C ARG A 420 -11.47 -13.84 17.25
N PHE A 421 -11.90 -12.68 16.81
CA PHE A 421 -13.07 -12.02 17.39
C PHE A 421 -14.36 -12.60 16.79
N ARG A 422 -15.17 -13.27 17.63
CA ARG A 422 -16.44 -13.90 17.22
C ARG A 422 -17.67 -13.36 17.97
N GLN A 423 -17.54 -13.06 19.25
CA GLN A 423 -18.68 -12.63 20.07
C GLN A 423 -18.26 -11.73 21.24
N ALA A 424 -19.04 -10.69 21.47
CA ALA A 424 -18.99 -9.81 22.62
C ALA A 424 -20.29 -9.92 23.44
N ILE A 425 -20.19 -9.57 24.72
CA ILE A 425 -21.31 -9.59 25.66
C ILE A 425 -21.36 -8.22 26.34
N ALA A 426 -22.58 -7.70 26.50
CA ALA A 426 -22.86 -6.50 27.28
C ALA A 426 -23.86 -6.84 28.38
N ASN A 427 -23.41 -6.84 29.63
CA ASN A 427 -24.25 -7.05 30.80
C ASN A 427 -24.65 -5.72 31.42
N SER A 428 -25.95 -5.41 31.50
CA SER A 428 -26.37 -4.11 32.02
C SER A 428 -27.74 -4.10 32.69
N ASN A 429 -27.92 -3.15 33.61
CA ASN A 429 -29.22 -2.84 34.21
C ASN A 429 -30.05 -2.02 33.21
N ASP A 430 -31.24 -2.51 32.82
CA ASP A 430 -32.09 -1.87 31.80
C ASP A 430 -32.45 -0.42 32.15
N ALA A 431 -32.54 -0.07 33.44
CA ALA A 431 -32.84 1.31 33.86
C ALA A 431 -31.68 2.28 33.63
N GLU A 432 -30.43 1.81 33.70
CA GLU A 432 -29.22 2.63 33.60
C GLU A 432 -28.75 2.82 32.16
N VAL A 433 -29.14 1.93 31.25
CA VAL A 433 -28.73 1.97 29.85
C VAL A 433 -29.77 2.62 28.94
N ARG A 434 -30.92 3.05 29.45
CA ARG A 434 -31.90 3.78 28.64
C ARG A 434 -31.30 5.10 28.20
N ILE A 435 -31.44 5.41 26.92
CA ILE A 435 -31.03 6.71 26.37
C ILE A 435 -31.93 7.78 27.01
N ASP A 436 -31.30 8.76 27.65
CA ASP A 436 -31.95 9.93 28.26
C ASP A 436 -31.33 11.23 27.72
N ASP A 437 -31.78 12.37 28.24
CA ASP A 437 -31.30 13.69 27.82
C ASP A 437 -29.97 14.08 28.49
N SER A 438 -29.24 13.14 29.11
CA SER A 438 -27.99 13.44 29.84
C SER A 438 -26.79 13.70 28.93
N ALA A 439 -26.83 13.19 27.69
CA ALA A 439 -25.80 13.41 26.67
C ALA A 439 -26.47 13.67 25.30
N GLU A 440 -26.12 14.78 24.66
CA GLU A 440 -26.66 15.15 23.34
C GLU A 440 -25.97 14.38 22.19
N ASP A 441 -24.71 13.97 22.39
CA ASP A 441 -23.87 13.37 21.34
C ASP A 441 -23.48 11.91 21.65
N ARG A 442 -23.26 11.15 20.57
CA ARG A 442 -22.62 9.83 20.65
C ARG A 442 -21.15 10.01 20.99
N GLU A 443 -20.60 9.08 21.77
CA GLU A 443 -19.18 9.02 22.13
C GLU A 443 -18.44 7.97 21.28
N PRO A 444 -17.98 8.28 20.06
CA PRO A 444 -17.25 7.32 19.24
C PRO A 444 -15.83 7.10 19.79
N LYS A 445 -15.47 5.84 20.01
CA LYS A 445 -14.07 5.45 20.26
C LYS A 445 -13.35 5.10 18.97
N PHE A 446 -12.11 5.55 18.85
CA PHE A 446 -11.23 5.25 17.72
C PHE A 446 -10.19 4.22 18.12
N TYR A 447 -9.82 3.36 17.18
CA TYR A 447 -8.91 2.23 17.43
C TYR A 447 -7.76 2.22 16.44
N VAL A 448 -6.59 1.79 16.89
CA VAL A 448 -5.45 1.52 16.03
C VAL A 448 -5.70 0.20 15.30
N ARG A 449 -6.12 0.27 14.05
CA ARG A 449 -6.38 -0.90 13.20
C ARG A 449 -5.39 -0.98 12.05
N GLN A 450 -5.00 -2.19 11.69
CA GLN A 450 -4.13 -2.45 10.55
C GLN A 450 -4.53 -3.76 9.89
N MET A 451 -4.72 -3.69 8.57
CA MET A 451 -4.94 -4.87 7.73
C MET A 451 -3.60 -5.30 7.14
N LEU A 452 -3.27 -6.57 7.31
CA LEU A 452 -2.03 -7.20 6.89
C LEU A 452 -2.36 -8.30 5.89
N ALA A 453 -1.74 -8.24 4.71
CA ALA A 453 -1.95 -9.19 3.63
C ALA A 453 -0.68 -9.99 3.39
N ASP A 454 -0.79 -11.31 3.46
CA ASP A 454 0.32 -12.25 3.35
C ASP A 454 -0.03 -13.35 2.33
N PHE A 455 0.96 -13.74 1.52
CA PHE A 455 0.80 -14.74 0.46
C PHE A 455 2.13 -15.42 0.17
N GLU A 456 2.07 -16.57 -0.49
CA GLU A 456 3.26 -17.31 -0.90
C GLU A 456 3.55 -17.11 -2.38
N ILE A 457 4.82 -17.27 -2.77
CA ILE A 457 5.24 -17.18 -4.19
C ILE A 457 4.50 -18.22 -5.05
N LYS A 458 4.19 -19.41 -4.50
CA LYS A 458 3.44 -20.47 -5.20
C LYS A 458 1.99 -20.08 -5.51
N ASP A 459 1.43 -19.09 -4.81
CA ASP A 459 0.05 -18.62 -5.00
C ASP A 459 -0.03 -17.57 -6.13
N ILE A 460 1.12 -17.09 -6.64
CA ILE A 460 1.22 -16.23 -7.82
C ILE A 460 1.00 -17.09 -9.06
N ARG A 461 -0.05 -16.78 -9.83
CA ARG A 461 -0.39 -17.54 -11.05
C ARG A 461 0.10 -16.85 -12.32
N GLU A 462 -0.05 -15.53 -12.35
CA GLU A 462 0.25 -14.72 -13.51
C GLU A 462 0.91 -13.42 -13.05
N ALA A 463 2.00 -13.04 -13.69
CA ALA A 463 2.67 -11.77 -13.45
C ALA A 463 3.14 -11.18 -14.78
N TYR A 464 2.98 -9.87 -14.91
CA TYR A 464 3.34 -9.11 -16.10
C TYR A 464 4.16 -7.89 -15.70
N ARG A 465 5.14 -7.52 -16.53
CA ARG A 465 5.89 -6.28 -16.43
C ARG A 465 5.77 -5.49 -17.72
N LEU A 466 5.99 -4.19 -17.63
CA LEU A 466 6.18 -3.34 -18.77
C LEU A 466 7.66 -3.41 -19.22
N ALA A 467 7.92 -3.67 -20.49
CA ALA A 467 9.27 -3.69 -21.06
C ALA A 467 9.81 -2.28 -21.39
N ALA A 468 9.51 -1.30 -20.53
CA ALA A 468 9.98 0.08 -20.65
C ALA A 468 10.95 0.38 -19.48
N PRO A 469 12.27 0.54 -19.74
CA PRO A 469 13.28 0.77 -18.71
C PRO A 469 12.99 1.98 -17.82
N ASP A 470 12.43 3.03 -18.41
CA ASP A 470 12.18 4.32 -17.76
C ASP A 470 10.84 4.36 -16.99
N LEU A 471 10.02 3.31 -17.08
CA LEU A 471 8.70 3.24 -16.45
C LEU A 471 8.50 1.89 -15.75
N PRO A 472 9.01 1.72 -14.51
CA PRO A 472 8.86 0.47 -13.77
C PRO A 472 7.39 0.25 -13.40
N PHE A 473 6.71 -0.57 -14.18
CA PHE A 473 5.32 -0.95 -13.96
C PHE A 473 5.16 -2.45 -14.15
N GLY A 474 4.33 -3.06 -13.30
CA GLY A 474 3.97 -4.46 -13.43
C GLY A 474 2.86 -4.83 -12.45
N PHE A 475 2.25 -5.98 -12.68
CA PHE A 475 1.17 -6.48 -11.85
C PHE A 475 1.19 -8.00 -11.81
N GLU A 476 0.78 -8.57 -10.66
CA GLU A 476 0.67 -10.01 -10.46
C GLU A 476 -0.65 -10.38 -9.81
N PHE A 477 -1.19 -11.50 -10.27
CA PHE A 477 -2.37 -12.14 -9.74
C PHE A 477 -2.01 -13.21 -8.74
N ILE A 478 -2.59 -13.07 -7.57
CA ILE A 478 -2.39 -13.96 -6.45
C ILE A 478 -3.74 -14.63 -6.19
N GLU A 479 -3.80 -15.94 -6.43
CA GLU A 479 -5.05 -16.70 -6.31
C GLU A 479 -5.51 -16.76 -4.85
N ARG A 480 -4.57 -16.83 -3.92
CA ARG A 480 -4.83 -16.93 -2.49
C ARG A 480 -3.93 -15.98 -1.69
N VAL A 481 -4.54 -14.94 -1.13
CA VAL A 481 -3.94 -14.05 -0.15
C VAL A 481 -4.69 -14.18 1.17
N VAL A 482 -3.96 -14.29 2.27
CA VAL A 482 -4.52 -14.31 3.63
C VAL A 482 -4.51 -12.89 4.19
N PHE A 483 -5.70 -12.37 4.48
CA PHE A 483 -5.90 -11.05 5.06
C PHE A 483 -6.20 -11.16 6.55
N ARG A 484 -5.44 -10.40 7.35
CA ARG A 484 -5.59 -10.34 8.80
C ARG A 484 -5.76 -8.89 9.23
N ASP A 485 -6.94 -8.56 9.74
CA ASP A 485 -7.26 -7.20 10.23
C ASP A 485 -7.27 -7.24 11.76
N VAL A 486 -6.31 -6.51 12.34
CA VAL A 486 -6.00 -6.55 13.77
C VAL A 486 -6.34 -5.21 14.40
N ASN A 487 -7.08 -5.24 15.51
CA ASN A 487 -7.31 -4.11 16.39
C ASN A 487 -6.30 -4.12 17.55
N PHE A 488 -5.41 -3.13 17.55
CA PHE A 488 -4.34 -2.93 18.52
C PHE A 488 -4.75 -2.10 19.75
N GLY A 489 -6.04 -1.80 19.91
CA GLY A 489 -6.58 -1.04 21.04
C GLY A 489 -6.75 0.45 20.77
N GLU A 490 -7.17 1.17 21.80
CA GLU A 490 -7.47 2.61 21.76
C GLU A 490 -6.17 3.44 21.89
N PRO A 491 -5.83 4.34 20.95
CA PRO A 491 -4.54 5.03 20.92
C PRO A 491 -4.27 5.94 22.12
N THR A 492 -5.32 6.37 22.82
CA THR A 492 -5.23 7.24 24.02
C THR A 492 -4.72 6.49 25.25
N LYS A 493 -4.77 5.14 25.24
CA LYS A 493 -4.34 4.30 26.36
C LYS A 493 -2.82 4.06 26.34
N PRO A 494 -2.18 3.91 27.51
CA PRO A 494 -0.76 3.61 27.58
C PRO A 494 -0.49 2.22 26.98
N GLY A 495 0.51 2.15 26.08
CA GLY A 495 0.85 0.93 25.35
C GLY A 495 2.28 0.96 24.82
N GLU A 496 2.86 -0.22 24.62
CA GLU A 496 4.17 -0.34 23.98
C GLU A 496 4.10 0.14 22.52
N SER A 497 5.13 0.85 22.07
CA SER A 497 5.28 1.27 20.69
C SER A 497 6.29 0.37 19.99
N TYR A 498 5.84 -0.36 18.96
CA TYR A 498 6.70 -1.20 18.14
C TYR A 498 6.24 -1.18 16.67
N ALA A 499 7.16 -1.51 15.78
CA ALA A 499 6.92 -1.55 14.35
C ALA A 499 6.21 -2.84 13.95
N VAL A 500 5.19 -2.72 13.09
CA VAL A 500 4.57 -3.83 12.35
C VAL A 500 4.34 -3.36 10.92
N ALA A 501 4.86 -4.10 9.95
CA ALA A 501 4.80 -3.76 8.52
C ALA A 501 5.23 -2.31 8.20
N GLY A 502 6.40 -1.92 8.70
CA GLY A 502 7.01 -0.60 8.46
C GLY A 502 6.42 0.54 9.30
N GLN A 503 5.34 0.31 10.06
CA GLN A 503 4.65 1.36 10.81
C GLN A 503 4.87 1.23 12.32
N GLN A 504 5.62 2.18 12.89
CA GLN A 504 5.80 2.31 14.33
C GLN A 504 4.67 3.13 14.95
N ARG A 505 3.83 2.48 15.77
CA ARG A 505 2.66 3.08 16.43
C ARG A 505 2.53 2.56 17.86
N PRO A 506 1.92 3.33 18.79
CA PRO A 506 1.53 2.81 20.10
C PRO A 506 0.41 1.78 19.96
N ARG A 507 0.57 0.61 20.60
CA ARG A 507 -0.33 -0.55 20.48
C ARG A 507 -0.71 -1.09 21.87
N PRO A 508 -1.61 -0.40 22.60
CA PRO A 508 -1.95 -0.71 23.98
C PRO A 508 -2.68 -2.04 24.20
N GLY A 509 -3.44 -2.49 23.20
CA GLY A 509 -4.26 -3.70 23.30
C GLY A 509 -5.40 -3.57 24.30
N PHE A 510 -5.98 -4.72 24.65
CA PHE A 510 -7.10 -4.83 25.58
C PHE A 510 -6.69 -5.66 26.80
N LYS A 511 -7.20 -5.25 27.96
CA LYS A 511 -6.99 -5.95 29.23
C LYS A 511 -8.24 -6.72 29.62
N LEU A 512 -8.14 -8.04 29.77
CA LEU A 512 -9.28 -8.88 30.14
C LEU A 512 -8.88 -10.10 30.96
N CYS A 513 -9.85 -10.67 31.69
CA CYS A 513 -9.66 -11.92 32.42
C CYS A 513 -9.58 -13.11 31.45
N ARG A 514 -8.54 -13.95 31.58
CA ARG A 514 -8.29 -15.13 30.75
C ARG A 514 -9.41 -16.17 30.80
N HIS A 515 -10.13 -16.25 31.91
CA HIS A 515 -11.14 -17.30 32.15
C HIS A 515 -12.56 -16.87 31.80
N CYS A 516 -12.97 -15.68 32.25
CA CYS A 516 -14.34 -15.21 32.04
C CYS A 516 -14.47 -14.16 30.93
N GLY A 517 -13.37 -13.60 30.43
CA GLY A 517 -13.40 -12.58 29.38
C GLY A 517 -13.85 -11.19 29.85
N GLN A 518 -13.99 -10.97 31.16
CA GLN A 518 -14.38 -9.69 31.73
C GLN A 518 -13.28 -8.65 31.50
N ILE A 519 -13.67 -7.48 31.00
CA ILE A 519 -12.74 -6.39 30.66
C ILE A 519 -12.26 -5.68 31.93
N GLN A 520 -10.96 -5.39 32.00
CA GLN A 520 -10.35 -4.63 33.09
C GLN A 520 -10.45 -3.13 32.77
N ARG A 521 -11.40 -2.45 33.41
CA ARG A 521 -11.70 -1.03 33.20
C ARG A 521 -11.32 -0.18 34.41
N ALA A 522 -11.37 1.14 34.25
CA ALA A 522 -11.22 2.06 35.37
C ALA A 522 -12.42 1.95 36.35
N PRO A 523 -12.20 1.91 37.67
CA PRO A 523 -13.27 1.81 38.66
C PRO A 523 -14.11 3.09 38.70
N ARG A 524 -15.43 2.95 38.66
CA ARG A 524 -16.41 4.06 38.65
C ARG A 524 -16.75 4.52 40.06
N ASN A 525 -16.81 3.59 41.01
CA ASN A 525 -17.35 3.83 42.35
C ASN A 525 -16.35 3.39 43.44
N VAL A 526 -16.55 3.85 44.68
CA VAL A 526 -15.67 3.51 45.82
C VAL A 526 -15.55 2.00 46.03
N ARG A 527 -16.65 1.26 45.90
CA ARG A 527 -16.68 -0.22 45.99
C ARG A 527 -15.86 -0.90 44.89
N GLU A 528 -15.80 -0.31 43.69
CA GLU A 528 -14.99 -0.87 42.60
C GLU A 528 -13.50 -0.54 42.77
N ARG A 529 -13.15 0.52 43.51
CA ARG A 529 -11.74 0.85 43.81
C ARG A 529 -11.08 -0.17 44.75
N GLU A 530 -11.88 -0.92 45.50
CA GLU A 530 -11.41 -2.00 46.37
C GLU A 530 -11.13 -3.29 45.58
N LEU A 531 -11.63 -3.41 44.35
CA LEU A 531 -11.37 -4.54 43.47
C LEU A 531 -10.09 -4.30 42.68
N VAL A 532 -9.10 -5.19 42.85
CA VAL A 532 -7.85 -5.16 42.06
C VAL A 532 -8.09 -5.69 40.64
N GLN A 533 -8.93 -6.71 40.50
CA GLN A 533 -9.27 -7.34 39.23
C GLN A 533 -10.79 -7.50 39.06
N PHE A 534 -11.27 -7.22 37.85
CA PHE A 534 -12.68 -7.41 37.48
C PHE A 534 -12.89 -8.83 36.92
N HIS A 535 -13.84 -9.55 37.51
CA HIS A 535 -14.22 -10.89 37.09
C HIS A 535 -15.74 -10.98 36.97
N ALA A 536 -16.23 -11.82 36.06
CA ALA A 536 -17.63 -12.22 36.08
C ALA A 536 -17.96 -12.89 37.42
N PHE A 537 -19.21 -12.78 37.88
CA PHE A 537 -19.59 -13.25 39.23
C PHE A 537 -19.39 -14.74 39.46
N ASP A 538 -19.45 -15.53 38.39
CA ASP A 538 -19.29 -16.97 38.37
C ASP A 538 -17.89 -17.42 37.91
N CYS A 539 -16.96 -16.48 37.74
CA CYS A 539 -15.56 -16.79 37.42
C CYS A 539 -14.91 -17.56 38.58
N GLU A 540 -14.23 -18.66 38.28
CA GLU A 540 -13.51 -19.47 39.27
C GLU A 540 -12.38 -18.71 39.99
N LYS A 541 -11.85 -17.65 39.34
CA LYS A 541 -10.75 -16.82 39.85
C LYS A 541 -11.23 -15.53 40.51
N ARG A 542 -12.54 -15.37 40.71
CA ARG A 542 -13.09 -14.19 41.38
C ARG A 542 -12.56 -14.09 42.81
N GLY A 543 -12.03 -12.91 43.18
CA GLY A 543 -11.38 -12.67 44.47
C GLY A 543 -9.92 -13.10 44.54
N SER A 544 -9.35 -13.61 43.44
CA SER A 544 -7.90 -13.77 43.29
C SER A 544 -7.32 -12.51 42.64
N ASP A 545 -6.25 -12.00 43.24
CA ASP A 545 -5.49 -10.86 42.72
C ASP A 545 -4.24 -11.30 41.92
N ASP A 546 -4.17 -12.59 41.56
CA ASP A 546 -3.04 -13.14 40.81
C ASP A 546 -2.99 -12.53 39.39
N PRO A 547 -1.90 -11.83 39.04
CA PRO A 547 -1.74 -11.24 37.71
C PRO A 547 -1.85 -12.26 36.56
N GLU A 548 -1.55 -13.54 36.79
CA GLU A 548 -1.65 -14.58 35.76
C GLU A 548 -3.08 -14.80 35.25
N ASN A 549 -4.09 -14.41 36.03
CA ASN A 549 -5.49 -14.50 35.60
C ASN A 549 -5.85 -13.45 34.53
N ILE A 550 -5.02 -12.41 34.37
CA ILE A 550 -5.26 -11.28 33.47
C ILE A 550 -4.38 -11.41 32.22
N ILE A 551 -4.97 -11.04 31.08
CA ILE A 551 -4.23 -10.81 29.85
C ILE A 551 -4.02 -9.31 29.76
N ASP A 552 -2.76 -8.88 29.88
CA ASP A 552 -2.41 -7.46 29.93
C ASP A 552 -2.43 -6.76 28.56
N CYS A 553 -2.28 -7.51 27.48
CA CYS A 553 -2.27 -6.97 26.12
C CYS A 553 -2.80 -8.02 25.14
N LEU A 554 -4.11 -8.04 24.96
CA LEU A 554 -4.78 -8.85 23.94
C LEU A 554 -5.11 -7.99 22.72
N TYR A 555 -4.86 -8.51 21.53
CA TYR A 555 -5.39 -7.93 20.29
C TYR A 555 -6.54 -8.76 19.74
N LEU A 556 -7.56 -8.06 19.23
CA LEU A 556 -8.68 -8.70 18.55
C LEU A 556 -8.41 -8.70 17.06
N TYR A 557 -8.59 -9.83 16.39
CA TYR A 557 -8.37 -9.91 14.95
C TYR A 557 -9.45 -10.70 14.23
N ARG A 558 -9.51 -10.51 12.92
CA ARG A 558 -10.24 -11.36 11.98
C ARG A 558 -9.29 -11.86 10.89
N GLU A 559 -9.60 -13.01 10.32
CA GLU A 559 -8.86 -13.60 9.20
C GLU A 559 -9.83 -14.12 8.13
N PHE A 560 -9.48 -13.84 6.88
CA PHE A 560 -10.15 -14.39 5.69
C PHE A 560 -9.12 -14.55 4.56
N SER A 561 -9.39 -15.44 3.62
CA SER A 561 -8.55 -15.61 2.42
C SER A 561 -9.32 -15.20 1.17
N SER A 562 -8.66 -14.56 0.21
CA SER A 562 -9.29 -14.09 -1.02
C SER A 562 -8.26 -13.92 -2.14
N GLU A 563 -8.72 -13.64 -3.36
CA GLU A 563 -7.87 -13.31 -4.51
C GLU A 563 -7.43 -11.83 -4.45
N ALA A 564 -6.26 -11.54 -5.01
CA ALA A 564 -5.75 -10.18 -5.13
C ALA A 564 -4.93 -9.98 -6.42
N LEU A 565 -4.91 -8.73 -6.88
CA LEU A 565 -4.05 -8.21 -7.93
C LEU A 565 -3.08 -7.21 -7.26
N ARG A 566 -1.80 -7.55 -7.21
CA ARG A 566 -0.75 -6.68 -6.69
C ARG A 566 -0.14 -5.89 -7.84
N ILE A 567 -0.27 -4.56 -7.81
CA ILE A 567 0.19 -3.66 -8.87
C ILE A 567 1.35 -2.83 -8.35
N LEU A 568 2.50 -2.86 -9.01
CA LEU A 568 3.61 -1.96 -8.77
C LEU A 568 3.27 -0.57 -9.34
N VAL A 569 3.28 0.45 -8.49
CA VAL A 569 3.02 1.83 -8.91
C VAL A 569 4.28 2.40 -9.57
N PRO A 570 4.18 3.02 -10.75
CA PRO A 570 5.34 3.59 -11.42
C PRO A 570 5.94 4.76 -10.63
N TYR A 571 7.27 4.86 -10.62
CA TYR A 571 8.01 5.98 -10.03
C TYR A 571 7.92 7.19 -10.94
N THR A 572 7.55 8.34 -10.38
CA THR A 572 7.82 9.61 -11.06
C THR A 572 9.26 10.03 -10.80
N ARG A 573 9.81 10.93 -11.63
CA ARG A 573 11.18 11.49 -11.55
C ARG A 573 11.56 12.10 -10.18
N SER A 574 10.60 12.25 -9.26
CA SER A 574 10.76 12.79 -7.90
C SER A 574 10.52 11.76 -6.78
N GLY A 575 10.47 10.46 -7.11
CA GLY A 575 10.02 9.40 -6.22
C GLY A 575 8.52 9.14 -6.31
N VAL A 576 8.02 8.12 -5.58
CA VAL A 576 6.58 7.90 -5.41
C VAL A 576 6.14 8.66 -4.16
N ASP A 577 5.43 9.77 -4.35
CA ASP A 577 4.77 10.45 -3.24
C ASP A 577 3.41 9.80 -2.94
N GLU A 578 2.96 9.87 -1.68
CA GLU A 578 1.71 9.25 -1.23
C GLU A 578 0.50 9.74 -2.06
N ALA A 579 0.55 10.99 -2.51
CA ALA A 579 -0.48 11.58 -3.37
C ALA A 579 -0.56 10.92 -4.76
N SER A 580 0.56 10.53 -5.38
CA SER A 580 0.51 9.77 -6.64
C SER A 580 -0.13 8.39 -6.45
N VAL A 581 0.16 7.70 -5.35
CA VAL A 581 -0.45 6.40 -5.03
C VAL A 581 -1.96 6.54 -4.82
N GLN A 582 -2.40 7.52 -4.01
CA GLN A 582 -3.83 7.75 -3.78
C GLN A 582 -4.57 8.17 -5.06
N SER A 583 -3.94 8.98 -5.90
CA SER A 583 -4.47 9.41 -7.20
C SER A 583 -4.60 8.22 -8.17
N PHE A 584 -3.59 7.35 -8.23
CA PHE A 584 -3.62 6.12 -9.03
C PHE A 584 -4.73 5.15 -8.54
N MET A 585 -4.84 4.94 -7.23
CA MET A 585 -5.93 4.15 -6.65
C MET A 585 -7.31 4.72 -7.03
N ALA A 586 -7.49 6.04 -6.98
CA ALA A 586 -8.74 6.68 -7.40
C ALA A 586 -9.06 6.38 -8.88
N ALA A 587 -8.05 6.45 -9.75
CA ALA A 587 -8.19 6.15 -11.17
C ALA A 587 -8.59 4.68 -11.45
N ILE A 588 -7.95 3.73 -10.78
CA ILE A 588 -8.31 2.30 -10.89
C ILE A 588 -9.76 2.04 -10.49
N ARG A 589 -10.27 2.70 -9.43
CA ARG A 589 -11.69 2.55 -9.03
C ARG A 589 -12.66 3.02 -10.11
N ILE A 590 -12.32 4.11 -10.82
CA ILE A 590 -13.12 4.59 -11.95
C ILE A 590 -13.15 3.54 -13.05
N GLY A 591 -11.98 2.99 -13.41
CA GLY A 591 -11.87 1.93 -14.41
C GLY A 591 -12.73 0.71 -14.06
N LEU A 592 -12.64 0.23 -12.82
CA LEU A 592 -13.46 -0.89 -12.32
C LEU A 592 -14.96 -0.58 -12.43
N ARG A 593 -15.40 0.61 -12.00
CA ARG A 593 -16.80 1.03 -12.08
C ARG A 593 -17.30 1.10 -13.51
N LYS A 594 -16.49 1.59 -14.44
CA LYS A 594 -16.83 1.71 -15.87
C LYS A 594 -16.91 0.36 -16.56
N ARG A 595 -15.99 -0.55 -16.25
CA ARG A 595 -15.93 -1.86 -16.89
C ARG A 595 -17.05 -2.79 -16.44
N PHE A 596 -17.24 -2.95 -15.12
CA PHE A 596 -18.24 -3.87 -14.58
C PHE A 596 -19.63 -3.24 -14.47
N GLY A 597 -19.75 -1.93 -14.75
CA GLY A 597 -21.02 -1.23 -14.85
C GLY A 597 -21.84 -1.26 -13.56
N GLY A 598 -21.31 -0.83 -12.41
CA GLY A 598 -22.05 -0.89 -11.15
C GLY A 598 -21.22 -0.50 -9.92
N LYS A 599 -21.78 -0.69 -8.72
CA LYS A 599 -21.04 -0.51 -7.46
C LYS A 599 -20.21 -1.76 -7.16
N VAL A 600 -18.91 -1.68 -7.41
CA VAL A 600 -17.91 -2.72 -7.08
C VAL A 600 -17.30 -2.49 -5.69
N ASP A 601 -18.15 -2.24 -4.68
CA ASP A 601 -17.72 -1.90 -3.32
C ASP A 601 -16.98 -3.05 -2.59
N HIS A 602 -17.15 -4.28 -3.10
CA HIS A 602 -16.45 -5.47 -2.60
C HIS A 602 -14.97 -5.50 -3.02
N LEU A 603 -14.60 -4.83 -4.12
CA LEU A 603 -13.22 -4.69 -4.54
C LEU A 603 -12.57 -3.52 -3.80
N ARG A 604 -11.53 -3.83 -3.03
CA ARG A 604 -10.87 -2.88 -2.13
C ARG A 604 -9.39 -2.83 -2.43
N MET A 605 -8.74 -1.76 -1.97
CA MET A 605 -7.31 -1.58 -2.19
C MET A 605 -6.59 -1.24 -0.89
N LEU A 606 -5.39 -1.78 -0.76
CA LEU A 606 -4.42 -1.50 0.29
C LEU A 606 -3.09 -1.09 -0.35
N THR A 607 -2.31 -0.30 0.35
CA THR A 607 -0.92 -0.04 -0.03
C THR A 607 -0.02 -1.04 0.67
N GLN A 608 1.01 -1.51 -0.02
CA GLN A 608 2.09 -2.30 0.54
C GLN A 608 3.42 -1.66 0.16
N GLU A 609 4.34 -1.57 1.12
CA GLU A 609 5.68 -1.07 0.90
C GLU A 609 6.68 -2.19 1.15
N GLU A 610 7.56 -2.44 0.20
CA GLU A 610 8.69 -3.36 0.36
C GLU A 610 9.99 -2.57 0.26
N LYS A 611 10.89 -2.74 1.23
CA LYS A 611 12.23 -2.16 1.12
C LYS A 611 12.97 -2.82 -0.04
N GLY A 612 13.61 -2.01 -0.88
CA GLY A 612 14.47 -2.54 -1.93
C GLY A 612 15.65 -3.29 -1.33
N GLN A 613 16.03 -4.42 -1.94
CA GLN A 613 17.25 -5.13 -1.58
C GLN A 613 18.48 -4.32 -2.03
N ASP A 614 19.59 -4.44 -1.32
CA ASP A 614 20.90 -3.88 -1.70
C ASP A 614 20.96 -2.36 -1.96
N GLY A 615 20.08 -1.59 -1.30
CA GLY A 615 20.04 -0.12 -1.44
C GLY A 615 19.14 0.39 -2.58
N ALA A 616 18.37 -0.49 -3.22
CA ALA A 616 17.28 -0.09 -4.11
C ALA A 616 16.18 0.65 -3.33
N ALA A 617 15.43 1.51 -4.01
CA ALA A 617 14.36 2.26 -3.37
C ALA A 617 13.19 1.38 -2.91
N ASN A 618 12.49 1.83 -1.87
CA ASN A 618 11.32 1.14 -1.33
C ASN A 618 10.23 1.09 -2.38
N ARG A 619 9.84 -0.12 -2.80
CA ARG A 619 8.78 -0.39 -3.77
C ARG A 619 7.41 -0.16 -3.16
N GLN A 620 6.57 0.60 -3.86
CA GLN A 620 5.18 0.84 -3.49
C GLN A 620 4.25 0.02 -4.38
N TYR A 621 3.45 -0.85 -3.75
CA TYR A 621 2.43 -1.63 -4.41
C TYR A 621 1.04 -1.21 -3.97
N VAL A 622 0.11 -1.26 -4.91
CA VAL A 622 -1.33 -1.23 -4.63
C VAL A 622 -1.85 -2.65 -4.76
N LEU A 623 -2.30 -3.22 -3.64
CA LEU A 623 -2.96 -4.52 -3.59
C LEU A 623 -4.46 -4.31 -3.74
N LEU A 624 -5.00 -4.58 -4.93
CA LEU A 624 -6.42 -4.66 -5.21
C LEU A 624 -6.91 -6.06 -4.85
N TYR A 625 -7.85 -6.18 -3.91
CA TYR A 625 -8.32 -7.47 -3.42
C TYR A 625 -9.83 -7.49 -3.32
N ASP A 626 -10.39 -8.69 -3.31
CA ASP A 626 -11.80 -8.89 -3.07
C ASP A 626 -12.09 -9.13 -1.58
N SER A 627 -12.96 -8.32 -1.00
CA SER A 627 -13.40 -8.46 0.39
C SER A 627 -14.29 -9.68 0.65
N VAL A 628 -14.80 -10.34 -0.39
CA VAL A 628 -15.52 -11.61 -0.32
C VAL A 628 -14.51 -12.75 -0.07
N PRO A 629 -14.61 -13.49 1.05
CA PRO A 629 -13.76 -14.66 1.26
C PRO A 629 -13.88 -15.66 0.11
N GLY A 630 -12.77 -16.17 -0.41
CA GLY A 630 -12.70 -17.07 -1.58
C GLY A 630 -12.65 -16.38 -2.95
N GLY A 631 -12.90 -15.06 -2.99
CA GLY A 631 -12.92 -14.25 -4.20
C GLY A 631 -14.17 -14.43 -5.05
N THR A 632 -14.65 -13.34 -5.66
CA THR A 632 -15.76 -13.37 -6.62
C THR A 632 -15.31 -13.71 -8.03
N GLY A 633 -14.02 -13.69 -8.35
CA GLY A 633 -13.52 -13.94 -9.70
C GLY A 633 -13.43 -12.67 -10.56
N TYR A 634 -13.86 -11.51 -10.07
CA TYR A 634 -13.74 -10.24 -10.78
C TYR A 634 -12.27 -9.92 -11.11
N LEU A 635 -11.33 -10.21 -10.20
CA LEU A 635 -9.93 -9.87 -10.40
C LEU A 635 -9.27 -10.79 -11.42
N HIS A 636 -9.69 -12.05 -11.48
CA HIS A 636 -9.24 -12.97 -12.52
C HIS A 636 -9.76 -12.55 -13.91
N GLU A 637 -11.01 -12.09 -14.02
CA GLU A 637 -11.57 -11.56 -15.27
C GLU A 637 -10.81 -10.31 -15.77
N LEU A 638 -10.10 -9.58 -14.88
CA LEU A 638 -9.20 -8.49 -15.30
C LEU A 638 -7.98 -9.00 -16.07
N LEU A 639 -7.63 -10.26 -15.95
CA LEU A 639 -6.46 -10.87 -16.56
C LEU A 639 -6.80 -11.76 -17.74
N ALA A 640 -8.09 -11.94 -18.03
CA ALA A 640 -8.56 -12.64 -19.21
C ALA A 640 -7.93 -12.08 -20.49
N ASN A 641 -7.67 -12.97 -21.45
CA ASN A 641 -7.04 -12.65 -22.73
C ASN A 641 -5.68 -11.92 -22.57
N GLU A 642 -4.74 -12.52 -21.82
CA GLU A 642 -3.39 -11.98 -21.61
C GLU A 642 -3.40 -10.55 -21.01
N ALA A 643 -4.26 -10.33 -20.01
CA ALA A 643 -4.43 -9.04 -19.34
C ALA A 643 -4.92 -7.85 -20.20
N GLN A 644 -5.41 -8.10 -21.42
CA GLN A 644 -6.02 -7.08 -22.27
C GLN A 644 -7.20 -6.38 -21.58
N ALA A 645 -7.93 -7.16 -20.81
CA ALA A 645 -8.96 -6.74 -19.89
C ALA A 645 -8.49 -5.59 -18.95
N LEU A 646 -7.34 -5.72 -18.29
CA LEU A 646 -6.79 -4.69 -17.42
C LEU A 646 -6.35 -3.46 -18.24
N VAL A 647 -5.80 -3.66 -19.43
CA VAL A 647 -5.43 -2.57 -20.36
C VAL A 647 -6.66 -1.73 -20.75
N GLU A 648 -7.78 -2.38 -21.09
CA GLU A 648 -9.05 -1.70 -21.36
C GLU A 648 -9.57 -0.94 -20.14
N LEU A 649 -9.42 -1.49 -18.95
CA LEU A 649 -9.79 -0.82 -17.70
C LEU A 649 -9.00 0.50 -17.52
N LEU A 650 -7.68 0.48 -17.74
CA LEU A 650 -6.84 1.68 -17.64
C LEU A 650 -7.21 2.72 -18.70
N ARG A 651 -7.52 2.28 -19.94
CA ARG A 651 -8.01 3.16 -21.02
C ARG A 651 -9.36 3.80 -20.68
N LEU A 652 -10.30 3.03 -20.13
CA LEU A 652 -11.61 3.54 -19.70
C LEU A 652 -11.47 4.56 -18.56
N ALA A 653 -10.56 4.30 -17.62
CA ALA A 653 -10.25 5.24 -16.54
C ALA A 653 -9.71 6.57 -17.11
N LEU A 654 -8.71 6.49 -18.00
CA LEU A 654 -8.12 7.67 -18.64
C LEU A 654 -9.17 8.47 -19.45
N ALA A 655 -9.97 7.79 -20.28
CA ALA A 655 -11.02 8.43 -21.07
C ALA A 655 -12.03 9.17 -20.18
N HIS A 656 -12.42 8.60 -19.03
CA HIS A 656 -13.34 9.25 -18.10
C HIS A 656 -12.72 10.46 -17.39
N LEU A 657 -11.44 10.39 -17.02
CA LEU A 657 -10.72 11.53 -16.44
C LEU A 657 -10.62 12.69 -17.43
N CYS A 658 -10.34 12.41 -18.70
CA CYS A 658 -10.24 13.43 -19.75
C CYS A 658 -11.60 14.04 -20.13
N ALA A 659 -12.69 13.27 -20.06
CA ALA A 659 -14.03 13.74 -20.42
C ALA A 659 -14.80 14.44 -19.27
N CYS A 660 -14.23 14.50 -18.06
CA CYS A 660 -14.95 15.02 -16.91
C CYS A 660 -15.20 16.54 -17.00
N SER A 661 -16.40 16.99 -16.65
CA SER A 661 -16.78 18.41 -16.72
C SER A 661 -15.97 19.32 -15.79
N CYS A 662 -15.39 18.78 -14.71
CA CYS A 662 -14.50 19.53 -13.84
C CYS A 662 -13.21 19.99 -14.53
N ASN A 663 -12.90 19.49 -15.74
CA ASN A 663 -11.78 19.96 -16.55
C ASN A 663 -12.00 21.39 -17.09
N ALA A 664 -13.24 21.88 -17.11
CA ALA A 664 -13.55 23.24 -17.52
C ALA A 664 -13.21 24.31 -16.46
N ASP A 665 -12.98 23.89 -15.21
CA ASP A 665 -12.73 24.77 -14.07
C ASP A 665 -11.26 24.64 -13.62
N PRO A 666 -10.40 25.65 -13.85
CA PRO A 666 -8.97 25.57 -13.54
C PRO A 666 -8.67 25.56 -12.04
N GLU A 667 -9.62 25.91 -11.17
CA GLU A 667 -9.44 25.82 -9.72
C GLU A 667 -9.73 24.41 -9.17
N LYS A 668 -10.25 23.50 -10.01
CA LYS A 668 -10.61 22.13 -9.61
C LYS A 668 -9.62 21.09 -10.14
N ASP A 669 -9.00 20.37 -9.22
CA ASP A 669 -8.15 19.20 -9.48
C ASP A 669 -8.84 17.86 -9.13
N GLY A 670 -10.17 17.83 -9.27
CA GLY A 670 -10.98 16.65 -8.98
C GLY A 670 -12.42 16.98 -8.60
N CYS A 671 -13.31 15.98 -8.66
CA CYS A 671 -14.68 16.06 -8.18
C CYS A 671 -15.21 14.66 -7.83
N TYR A 672 -16.40 14.57 -7.22
CA TYR A 672 -17.06 13.30 -6.87
C TYR A 672 -17.54 12.49 -8.09
N ARG A 673 -17.50 13.06 -9.30
CA ARG A 673 -17.79 12.35 -10.56
C ARG A 673 -16.59 11.61 -11.14
N CYS A 674 -15.38 12.09 -10.86
CA CYS A 674 -14.13 11.47 -11.31
C CYS A 674 -13.41 10.80 -10.13
N VAL A 675 -12.60 11.53 -9.37
CA VAL A 675 -11.61 10.96 -8.45
C VAL A 675 -12.03 10.95 -6.97
N TYR A 676 -12.94 11.83 -6.53
CA TYR A 676 -13.32 11.92 -5.12
C TYR A 676 -14.38 10.88 -4.72
N GLN A 677 -14.36 10.46 -3.46
CA GLN A 677 -15.29 9.48 -2.91
C GLN A 677 -15.74 9.85 -1.51
N TYR A 678 -16.99 9.52 -1.19
CA TYR A 678 -17.62 9.79 0.11
C TYR A 678 -16.79 9.29 1.31
N ARG A 679 -16.11 8.14 1.20
CA ARG A 679 -15.39 7.50 2.32
C ARG A 679 -13.89 7.84 2.44
N LEU A 680 -13.32 8.62 1.51
CA LEU A 680 -11.87 8.86 1.49
C LEU A 680 -11.40 9.89 2.54
N GLY A 681 -12.32 10.68 3.13
CA GLY A 681 -12.04 11.59 4.25
C GLY A 681 -10.72 12.34 4.11
N ARG A 682 -9.73 12.00 4.96
CA ARG A 682 -8.39 12.62 4.99
C ARG A 682 -7.53 12.35 3.74
N ALA A 683 -7.68 11.20 3.09
CA ALA A 683 -6.93 10.86 1.89
C ALA A 683 -7.41 11.65 0.67
N MET A 684 -8.61 12.23 0.71
CA MET A 684 -9.15 13.05 -0.39
C MET A 684 -8.25 14.26 -0.70
N ALA A 685 -7.61 14.84 0.32
CA ALA A 685 -6.68 15.97 0.14
C ALA A 685 -5.41 15.59 -0.65
N LEU A 686 -5.10 14.29 -0.77
CA LEU A 686 -3.96 13.77 -1.51
C LEU A 686 -4.33 13.29 -2.92
N VAL A 687 -5.62 13.28 -3.26
CA VAL A 687 -6.11 12.80 -4.56
C VAL A 687 -6.17 13.95 -5.56
N SER A 688 -5.46 13.79 -6.67
CA SER A 688 -5.38 14.74 -7.79
C SER A 688 -5.79 14.07 -9.09
N ARG A 689 -6.72 14.70 -9.82
CA ARG A 689 -7.15 14.27 -11.15
C ARG A 689 -5.99 14.38 -12.13
N ASP A 690 -5.27 15.49 -12.12
CA ASP A 690 -4.25 15.77 -13.13
C ASP A 690 -3.04 14.84 -12.97
N ARG A 691 -2.65 14.51 -11.72
CA ARG A 691 -1.63 13.48 -11.45
C ARG A 691 -2.07 12.09 -11.88
N ALA A 692 -3.31 11.70 -11.56
CA ALA A 692 -3.88 10.43 -12.00
C ALA A 692 -3.89 10.32 -13.54
N ARG A 693 -4.27 11.39 -14.23
CA ARG A 693 -4.27 11.45 -15.70
C ARG A 693 -2.86 11.27 -16.25
N LEU A 694 -1.88 12.05 -15.78
CA LEU A 694 -0.50 12.00 -16.24
C LEU A 694 0.10 10.59 -16.09
N LEU A 695 -0.11 9.94 -14.94
CA LEU A 695 0.34 8.56 -14.70
C LEU A 695 -0.32 7.57 -15.68
N LEU A 696 -1.63 7.70 -15.92
CA LEU A 696 -2.34 6.82 -16.84
C LEU A 696 -1.98 7.06 -18.31
N GLU A 697 -1.73 8.30 -18.73
CA GLU A 697 -1.27 8.62 -20.09
C GLU A 697 0.05 7.90 -20.39
N GLN A 698 1.05 8.05 -19.50
CA GLN A 698 2.35 7.38 -19.62
C GLN A 698 2.22 5.86 -19.69
N LEU A 699 1.34 5.28 -18.85
CA LEU A 699 1.09 3.84 -18.88
C LEU A 699 0.44 3.43 -20.19
N VAL A 700 -0.70 4.03 -20.55
CA VAL A 700 -1.54 3.62 -21.70
C VAL A 700 -0.78 3.68 -23.03
N GLU A 701 0.14 4.63 -23.20
CA GLU A 701 1.02 4.72 -24.37
C GLU A 701 1.95 3.52 -24.52
N ASN A 702 2.37 2.91 -23.40
CA ASN A 702 3.34 1.82 -23.37
C ASN A 702 2.73 0.43 -23.15
N LEU A 703 1.44 0.32 -22.78
CA LEU A 703 0.77 -0.95 -22.46
C LEU A 703 0.82 -2.03 -23.56
N GLY A 704 1.20 -1.69 -24.80
CA GLY A 704 1.46 -2.68 -25.85
C GLY A 704 2.75 -3.52 -25.66
N GLN A 705 3.59 -3.16 -24.69
CA GLN A 705 4.90 -3.78 -24.42
C GLN A 705 4.88 -4.66 -23.15
N LEU A 706 3.75 -5.26 -22.82
CA LEU A 706 3.62 -6.12 -21.64
C LEU A 706 4.30 -7.47 -21.88
N GLU A 707 5.17 -7.87 -20.95
CA GLU A 707 5.87 -9.15 -20.95
C GLU A 707 5.51 -9.96 -19.71
N ARG A 708 5.41 -11.28 -19.85
CA ARG A 708 5.18 -12.18 -18.72
C ARG A 708 6.45 -12.40 -17.91
N VAL A 709 6.34 -12.35 -16.59
CA VAL A 709 7.42 -12.60 -15.63
C VAL A 709 6.99 -13.59 -14.55
N ALA A 710 7.94 -14.04 -13.73
CA ALA A 710 7.66 -14.91 -12.59
C ALA A 710 7.04 -14.13 -11.41
N SER A 711 7.61 -12.96 -11.08
CA SER A 711 7.05 -12.04 -10.10
C SER A 711 7.40 -10.59 -10.43
N VAL A 712 6.55 -9.67 -9.99
CA VAL A 712 6.79 -8.22 -10.06
C VAL A 712 7.91 -7.79 -9.12
N ALA A 713 8.25 -8.62 -8.12
CA ALA A 713 9.39 -8.41 -7.24
C ALA A 713 10.75 -8.44 -7.98
N ASP A 714 10.81 -8.94 -9.20
CA ASP A 714 12.06 -8.98 -9.98
C ASP A 714 12.28 -7.70 -10.82
N ILE A 715 11.35 -6.74 -10.78
CA ILE A 715 11.49 -5.47 -11.51
C ILE A 715 12.54 -4.59 -10.84
N TYR A 716 13.64 -4.33 -11.55
CA TYR A 716 14.70 -3.44 -11.07
C TYR A 716 14.21 -1.98 -11.09
N ILE A 717 14.35 -1.27 -9.97
CA ILE A 717 13.95 0.13 -9.81
C ILE A 717 15.12 0.88 -9.21
N ASN A 718 15.64 1.89 -9.91
CA ASN A 718 16.66 2.76 -9.37
C ASN A 718 16.30 4.23 -9.60
N PRO A 719 15.76 4.95 -8.61
CA PRO A 719 15.15 6.27 -8.81
C PRO A 719 16.13 7.45 -8.78
N ASN A 720 17.43 7.21 -8.60
CA ASN A 720 18.44 8.28 -8.48
C ASN A 720 19.29 8.46 -9.74
N PHE A 721 19.04 7.67 -10.77
CA PHE A 721 19.85 7.64 -11.97
C PHE A 721 18.94 7.86 -13.17
N ASP A 722 19.30 8.83 -14.02
CA ASP A 722 18.57 9.14 -15.25
C ASP A 722 18.82 8.07 -16.33
N SER A 723 19.85 7.24 -16.15
CA SER A 723 20.23 6.15 -17.06
C SER A 723 20.71 4.88 -16.35
N GLU A 724 20.59 3.74 -17.03
CA GLU A 724 21.19 2.47 -16.59
C GLU A 724 22.72 2.58 -16.42
N LEU A 725 23.36 3.41 -17.26
CA LEU A 725 24.80 3.63 -17.23
C LEU A 725 25.25 4.27 -15.91
N GLU A 726 24.53 5.25 -15.41
CA GLU A 726 24.78 5.91 -14.12
C GLU A 726 24.68 4.94 -12.93
N ALA A 727 23.65 4.08 -12.92
CA ALA A 727 23.50 3.05 -11.89
C ALA A 727 24.65 2.03 -11.93
N ARG A 728 25.03 1.59 -13.14
CA ARG A 728 26.16 0.67 -13.36
C ARG A 728 27.50 1.31 -12.97
N PHE A 729 27.68 2.61 -13.18
CA PHE A 729 28.90 3.30 -12.77
C PHE A 729 29.14 3.20 -11.27
N ILE A 730 28.13 3.50 -10.45
CA ILE A 730 28.25 3.44 -8.98
C ILE A 730 28.58 2.01 -8.51
N GLU A 731 27.97 1.00 -9.11
CA GLU A 731 28.28 -0.40 -8.81
C GLU A 731 29.69 -0.81 -9.29
N SER A 732 30.14 -0.28 -10.44
CA SER A 732 31.48 -0.55 -10.97
C SER A 732 32.59 -0.10 -10.02
N LEU A 733 32.38 0.99 -9.27
CA LEU A 733 33.32 1.47 -8.24
C LEU A 733 33.50 0.44 -7.11
N ARG A 734 32.43 -0.28 -6.74
CA ARG A 734 32.50 -1.34 -5.73
C ARG A 734 33.21 -2.58 -6.27
N ARG A 735 32.87 -3.00 -7.50
CA ARG A 735 33.44 -4.20 -8.13
C ARG A 735 34.95 -4.10 -8.36
N LEU A 736 35.44 -2.91 -8.70
CA LEU A 736 36.87 -2.68 -8.93
C LEU A 736 37.70 -2.49 -7.65
N SER A 737 37.10 -2.61 -6.48
CA SER A 737 37.80 -2.50 -5.20
C SER A 737 38.92 -3.54 -5.09
N GLY A 738 40.18 -3.07 -5.04
CA GLY A 738 41.36 -3.93 -4.91
C GLY A 738 41.76 -4.74 -6.15
N VAL A 739 41.08 -4.57 -7.29
CA VAL A 739 41.36 -5.31 -8.53
C VAL A 739 42.63 -4.78 -9.20
N GLY A 740 43.55 -5.67 -9.59
CA GLY A 740 44.75 -5.35 -10.39
C GLY A 740 45.63 -4.21 -9.86
N GLY A 741 45.72 -4.07 -8.52
CA GLY A 741 46.52 -3.05 -7.85
C GLY A 741 45.81 -1.70 -7.65
N LEU A 742 44.51 -1.60 -7.94
CA LEU A 742 43.69 -0.45 -7.59
C LEU A 742 43.49 -0.32 -6.06
N PRO A 743 43.29 0.91 -5.55
CA PRO A 743 42.98 1.14 -4.14
C PRO A 743 41.69 0.45 -3.71
N PHE A 744 41.59 0.10 -2.43
CA PHE A 744 40.34 -0.43 -1.88
C PHE A 744 39.27 0.66 -1.85
N VAL A 745 38.08 0.32 -2.31
CA VAL A 745 36.92 1.23 -2.38
C VAL A 745 35.86 0.77 -1.38
N LYS A 746 35.35 1.73 -0.61
CA LYS A 746 34.18 1.56 0.25
C LYS A 746 33.17 2.65 -0.07
N LEU A 747 31.95 2.26 -0.37
CA LEU A 747 30.87 3.17 -0.73
C LEU A 747 29.69 3.00 0.23
N VAL A 748 29.33 4.07 0.93
CA VAL A 748 28.22 4.09 1.90
C VAL A 748 27.21 5.13 1.45
N GLN A 749 25.92 4.81 1.45
CA GLN A 749 24.87 5.78 1.12
C GLN A 749 24.69 6.77 2.28
N ASP A 750 24.59 8.07 1.97
CA ASP A 750 24.46 9.14 2.97
C ASP A 750 23.65 10.33 2.40
N ILE A 751 23.30 11.30 3.24
CA ILE A 751 22.64 12.53 2.81
C ILE A 751 23.70 13.59 2.50
N VAL A 752 23.81 13.97 1.23
CA VAL A 752 24.75 14.98 0.74
C VAL A 752 23.95 16.21 0.31
N GLN A 753 24.19 17.36 0.95
CA GLN A 753 23.52 18.64 0.65
C GLN A 753 21.97 18.58 0.59
N GLY A 754 21.36 17.71 1.39
CA GLY A 754 19.89 17.55 1.45
C GLY A 754 19.29 16.61 0.39
N LYS A 755 20.12 15.97 -0.45
CA LYS A 755 19.73 14.91 -1.39
C LYS A 755 20.36 13.57 -0.97
N SER A 756 19.84 12.45 -1.46
CA SER A 756 20.50 11.15 -1.28
C SER A 756 21.75 11.08 -2.16
N GLY A 757 22.91 10.88 -1.55
CA GLY A 757 24.20 10.71 -2.23
C GLY A 757 24.99 9.55 -1.63
N TYR A 758 26.29 9.52 -1.88
CA TYR A 758 27.17 8.48 -1.35
C TYR A 758 28.44 9.08 -0.73
N LEU A 759 28.92 8.49 0.36
CA LEU A 759 30.27 8.66 0.86
C LEU A 759 31.17 7.61 0.21
N LEU A 760 32.07 8.06 -0.65
CA LEU A 760 33.06 7.25 -1.35
C LEU A 760 34.42 7.36 -0.64
N GLU A 761 34.92 6.25 -0.12
CA GLU A 761 36.26 6.10 0.45
C GLU A 761 37.12 5.29 -0.53
N VAL A 762 38.20 5.91 -1.05
CA VAL A 762 39.15 5.29 -1.98
C VAL A 762 40.53 5.33 -1.33
N GLY A 763 41.03 4.19 -0.88
CA GLY A 763 42.22 4.13 -0.04
C GLY A 763 41.99 4.90 1.26
N GLU A 764 42.79 5.94 1.51
CA GLU A 764 42.67 6.82 2.70
C GLU A 764 41.90 8.12 2.40
N GLN A 765 41.41 8.31 1.17
CA GLN A 765 40.74 9.54 0.75
C GLN A 765 39.23 9.38 0.76
N ARG A 766 38.51 10.45 1.12
CA ARG A 766 37.05 10.44 1.24
C ARG A 766 36.39 11.55 0.43
N TYR A 767 35.36 11.19 -0.32
CA TYR A 767 34.63 12.05 -1.23
C TYR A 767 33.12 11.90 -1.00
N TRP A 768 32.39 13.01 -1.06
CA TRP A 768 30.94 12.98 -1.24
C TRP A 768 30.63 12.86 -2.73
N VAL A 769 29.83 11.87 -3.09
CA VAL A 769 29.28 11.67 -4.43
C VAL A 769 27.88 12.26 -4.41
N GLU A 770 27.72 13.41 -5.05
CA GLU A 770 26.45 14.09 -5.18
C GLU A 770 25.88 13.85 -6.59
N PRO A 771 24.70 13.21 -6.73
CA PRO A 771 24.08 13.03 -8.02
C PRO A 771 23.39 14.31 -8.50
N GLN A 772 23.38 14.51 -9.82
CA GLN A 772 22.49 15.46 -10.51
C GLN A 772 22.60 16.90 -9.99
N VAL A 773 23.81 17.47 -10.10
CA VAL A 773 24.16 18.79 -9.55
C VAL A 773 24.02 19.87 -10.62
N ASP A 774 23.19 20.88 -10.40
CA ASP A 774 23.10 22.04 -11.29
C ASP A 774 24.27 23.00 -11.04
N LEU A 775 25.09 23.22 -12.06
CA LEU A 775 26.25 24.11 -12.02
C LEU A 775 26.08 25.25 -13.03
N GLY A 776 26.35 26.49 -12.63
CA GLY A 776 26.16 27.64 -13.51
C GLY A 776 26.95 28.89 -13.12
N ALA A 777 26.35 30.05 -13.36
CA ALA A 777 27.01 31.34 -13.20
C ALA A 777 27.44 31.64 -11.74
N ASN A 778 26.72 31.11 -10.75
CA ASN A 778 27.03 31.25 -9.32
C ASN A 778 28.40 30.63 -8.98
N GLU A 779 28.76 29.57 -9.69
CA GLU A 779 30.02 28.87 -9.55
C GLU A 779 31.12 29.42 -10.48
N GLY A 780 30.84 30.50 -11.23
CA GLY A 780 31.79 31.09 -12.18
C GLY A 780 31.89 30.34 -13.51
N ILE A 781 30.89 29.50 -13.83
CA ILE A 781 30.83 28.72 -15.07
C ILE A 781 30.01 29.49 -16.09
N LYS A 782 30.56 29.67 -17.30
CA LYS A 782 29.91 30.44 -18.37
C LYS A 782 28.73 29.72 -19.03
N ALA A 783 28.79 28.40 -19.13
CA ALA A 783 27.74 27.55 -19.68
C ALA A 783 27.13 26.69 -18.57
N ALA A 784 25.85 26.90 -18.26
CA ALA A 784 25.17 26.10 -17.26
C ALA A 784 25.10 24.63 -17.70
N CYS A 785 25.39 23.72 -16.78
CA CYS A 785 25.40 22.28 -17.04
C CYS A 785 25.01 21.50 -15.79
N ARG A 786 24.56 20.28 -16.00
CA ARG A 786 24.20 19.35 -14.94
C ARG A 786 24.97 18.03 -15.12
N PRO A 787 26.15 17.88 -14.51
CA PRO A 787 26.84 16.58 -14.47
C PRO A 787 26.01 15.52 -13.71
N ASP A 788 26.18 14.26 -14.12
CA ASP A 788 25.49 13.12 -13.50
C ASP A 788 25.93 12.92 -12.06
N PHE A 789 27.24 13.08 -11.80
CA PHE A 789 27.81 13.08 -10.46
C PHE A 789 28.83 14.18 -10.26
N VAL A 790 28.94 14.69 -9.04
CA VAL A 790 30.09 15.50 -8.62
C VAL A 790 30.75 14.85 -7.41
N LEU A 791 32.06 14.60 -7.53
CA LEU A 791 32.89 14.11 -6.44
C LEU A 791 33.50 15.27 -5.67
N TRP A 792 32.95 15.54 -4.49
CA TRP A 792 33.42 16.59 -3.59
C TRP A 792 34.39 16.03 -2.55
N PRO A 793 35.60 16.58 -2.39
CA PRO A 793 36.46 16.22 -1.25
C PRO A 793 35.75 16.54 0.06
N THR A 794 35.72 15.58 1.00
CA THR A 794 35.07 15.76 2.31
C THR A 794 35.71 16.86 3.17
N GLN A 795 37.00 17.15 2.94
CA GLN A 795 37.74 18.17 3.68
C GLN A 795 37.53 19.55 3.05
N SER A 796 36.94 20.48 3.79
CA SER A 796 36.60 21.84 3.30
C SER A 796 37.81 22.70 2.86
N LYS A 797 39.05 22.29 3.20
CA LYS A 797 40.31 22.95 2.77
C LYS A 797 41.19 22.04 1.89
N SER A 798 40.61 21.02 1.26
CA SER A 798 41.35 20.14 0.37
C SER A 798 41.92 20.92 -0.83
N PRO A 799 43.20 20.76 -1.18
CA PRO A 799 43.76 21.36 -2.39
C PRO A 799 43.34 20.63 -3.68
N ARG A 800 42.57 19.53 -3.59
CA ARG A 800 41.99 18.82 -4.73
C ARG A 800 40.69 19.50 -5.18
N ARG A 801 40.58 19.75 -6.49
CA ARG A 801 39.35 20.26 -7.11
C ARG A 801 38.29 19.16 -7.18
N PRO A 802 36.99 19.49 -7.02
CA PRO A 802 35.91 18.57 -7.31
C PRO A 802 35.94 18.08 -8.76
N ILE A 803 35.50 16.85 -8.99
CA ILE A 803 35.46 16.22 -10.32
C ILE A 803 33.99 16.03 -10.72
N ALA A 804 33.58 16.67 -11.80
CA ALA A 804 32.28 16.53 -12.43
C ALA A 804 32.31 15.35 -13.42
N ILE A 805 31.49 14.34 -13.18
CA ILE A 805 31.43 13.11 -13.97
C ILE A 805 30.25 13.18 -14.93
N PHE A 806 30.51 12.82 -16.18
CA PHE A 806 29.50 12.65 -17.23
C PHE A 806 29.50 11.19 -17.70
N CYS A 807 28.35 10.53 -17.63
CA CYS A 807 28.10 9.16 -18.05
C CYS A 807 27.40 9.19 -19.41
N ASP A 808 28.19 9.26 -20.48
CA ASP A 808 27.67 9.53 -21.81
C ASP A 808 27.36 8.24 -22.58
N GLY A 809 26.11 8.09 -23.00
CA GLY A 809 25.68 7.07 -23.97
C GLY A 809 25.66 7.61 -25.39
N TRP A 810 26.26 6.88 -26.34
CA TRP A 810 26.33 7.29 -27.76
C TRP A 810 24.97 7.65 -28.37
N ALA A 811 23.95 6.82 -28.12
CA ALA A 811 22.60 7.01 -28.67
C ALA A 811 21.98 8.36 -28.29
N HIS A 812 22.30 8.90 -27.11
CA HIS A 812 21.74 10.15 -26.60
C HIS A 812 22.63 11.37 -26.91
N HIS A 813 23.96 11.20 -26.93
CA HIS A 813 24.91 12.32 -27.04
C HIS A 813 25.47 12.57 -28.45
N GLN A 814 25.28 11.66 -29.41
CA GLN A 814 25.79 11.86 -30.78
C GLN A 814 25.26 13.15 -31.44
N ALA A 815 24.03 13.56 -31.12
CA ALA A 815 23.41 14.77 -31.67
C ALA A 815 23.79 16.07 -30.93
N SER A 816 24.40 15.97 -29.73
CA SER A 816 24.68 17.11 -28.85
C SER A 816 26.18 17.36 -28.63
N THR A 817 27.06 16.72 -29.39
CA THR A 817 28.52 16.77 -29.20
C THR A 817 29.10 18.19 -29.09
N ARG A 818 28.58 19.16 -29.86
CA ARG A 818 29.00 20.57 -29.78
C ARG A 818 28.64 21.23 -28.45
N GLU A 819 27.39 21.06 -27.98
CA GLU A 819 26.97 21.57 -26.68
C GLU A 819 27.72 20.90 -25.54
N ASP A 820 27.95 19.61 -25.68
CA ASP A 820 28.69 18.77 -24.75
C ASP A 820 30.13 19.23 -24.57
N ALA A 821 30.80 19.58 -25.68
CA ALA A 821 32.12 20.18 -25.66
C ALA A 821 32.13 21.53 -24.94
N HIS A 822 31.18 22.40 -25.26
CA HIS A 822 31.07 23.75 -24.69
C HIS A 822 30.83 23.71 -23.16
N LYS A 823 29.91 22.86 -22.68
CA LYS A 823 29.63 22.65 -21.25
C LYS A 823 30.87 22.16 -20.49
N ARG A 824 31.57 21.15 -21.02
CA ARG A 824 32.77 20.57 -20.40
C ARG A 824 33.95 21.55 -20.39
N SER A 825 34.17 22.26 -21.49
CA SER A 825 35.19 23.30 -21.60
C SER A 825 34.94 24.46 -20.63
N ALA A 826 33.68 24.88 -20.46
CA ALA A 826 33.32 25.92 -19.49
C ALA A 826 33.62 25.50 -18.04
N LEU A 827 33.39 24.23 -17.69
CA LEU A 827 33.73 23.68 -16.36
C LEU A 827 35.23 23.72 -16.09
N VAL A 828 36.05 23.23 -17.02
CA VAL A 828 37.52 23.22 -16.86
C VAL A 828 38.08 24.65 -16.85
N ALA A 829 37.58 25.52 -17.75
CA ALA A 829 38.00 26.92 -17.86
C ALA A 829 37.66 27.76 -16.61
N SER A 830 36.64 27.36 -15.83
CA SER A 830 36.34 28.00 -14.53
C SER A 830 37.49 27.88 -13.52
N GLY A 831 38.40 26.91 -13.71
CA GLY A 831 39.48 26.60 -12.78
C GLY A 831 39.02 25.96 -11.46
N ARG A 832 37.72 25.71 -11.28
CA ARG A 832 37.14 25.15 -10.04
C ARG A 832 36.87 23.65 -10.11
N PHE A 833 36.61 23.11 -11.30
CA PHE A 833 36.22 21.71 -11.51
C PHE A 833 37.18 21.01 -12.49
N TRP A 834 37.33 19.70 -12.33
CA TRP A 834 37.76 18.80 -13.40
C TRP A 834 36.54 18.12 -14.01
N VAL A 835 36.63 17.70 -15.26
CA VAL A 835 35.59 16.93 -15.95
C VAL A 835 36.05 15.48 -16.06
N TRP A 836 35.17 14.50 -15.99
CA TRP A 836 35.53 13.11 -16.27
C TRP A 836 34.40 12.43 -17.03
N SER A 837 34.63 12.14 -18.30
CA SER A 837 33.62 11.53 -19.18
C SER A 837 33.82 10.01 -19.21
N LEU A 838 32.74 9.26 -19.05
CA LEU A 838 32.69 7.81 -19.00
C LEU A 838 31.75 7.29 -20.06
N THR A 839 32.18 6.28 -20.81
CA THR A 839 31.37 5.65 -21.86
C THR A 839 30.79 4.32 -21.39
N TRP A 840 29.80 3.79 -22.12
CA TRP A 840 29.19 2.49 -21.79
C TRP A 840 30.22 1.37 -21.66
N GLU A 841 31.18 1.32 -22.58
CA GLU A 841 32.23 0.31 -22.59
C GLU A 841 33.24 0.47 -21.44
N ASP A 842 33.51 1.70 -20.99
CA ASP A 842 34.38 1.91 -19.82
C ASP A 842 33.74 1.34 -18.54
N VAL A 843 32.42 1.51 -18.40
CA VAL A 843 31.66 0.99 -17.26
C VAL A 843 31.45 -0.50 -17.39
N GLN A 844 31.18 -1.02 -18.59
CA GLN A 844 31.03 -2.45 -18.84
C GLN A 844 32.35 -3.20 -18.55
N ALA A 845 33.48 -2.72 -19.06
CA ALA A 845 34.80 -3.28 -18.77
C ALA A 845 35.10 -3.31 -17.26
N ALA A 846 34.71 -2.26 -16.53
CA ALA A 846 34.81 -2.17 -15.08
C ALA A 846 33.90 -3.19 -14.37
N MET A 847 32.68 -3.38 -14.86
CA MET A 847 31.72 -4.35 -14.32
C MET A 847 32.17 -5.80 -14.53
N ASP A 848 32.89 -6.06 -15.62
CA ASP A 848 33.50 -7.35 -15.96
C ASP A 848 34.83 -7.60 -15.21
N GLY A 849 35.29 -6.64 -14.40
CA GLY A 849 36.51 -6.74 -13.59
C GLY A 849 37.81 -6.62 -14.38
N THR A 850 37.73 -6.16 -15.63
CA THR A 850 38.90 -5.92 -16.48
C THR A 850 39.43 -4.50 -16.25
N LEU A 851 40.74 -4.29 -16.43
CA LEU A 851 41.35 -2.96 -16.31
C LEU A 851 41.70 -2.33 -17.66
N GLU A 852 41.71 -3.12 -18.73
CA GLU A 852 42.17 -2.69 -20.05
C GLU A 852 41.11 -1.88 -20.79
N THR A 853 41.55 -0.88 -21.58
CA THR A 853 40.65 -0.15 -22.48
C THR A 853 40.66 -0.74 -23.88
N SER A 854 39.52 -0.69 -24.57
CA SER A 854 39.44 -1.01 -26.00
C SER A 854 40.08 0.05 -26.90
N LEU A 855 40.63 1.13 -26.34
CA LEU A 855 41.16 2.29 -27.06
C LEU A 855 42.71 2.36 -27.08
N ALA A 856 43.42 1.37 -26.53
CA ALA A 856 44.87 1.44 -26.31
C ALA A 856 45.69 1.67 -27.60
N ASP A 857 45.28 1.07 -28.71
CA ASP A 857 46.02 1.12 -30.00
C ASP A 857 45.93 2.48 -30.72
N CYS A 858 45.14 3.43 -30.19
CA CYS A 858 44.74 4.63 -30.92
C CYS A 858 45.77 5.77 -30.84
N LEU A 859 46.65 5.76 -29.83
CA LEU A 859 47.57 6.86 -29.57
C LEU A 859 48.82 6.82 -30.48
N GLU A 860 49.32 5.63 -30.81
CA GLU A 860 50.55 5.46 -31.58
C GLU A 860 50.46 6.07 -32.99
N PRO A 861 49.38 5.87 -33.76
CA PRO A 861 49.21 6.49 -35.08
C PRO A 861 49.13 8.03 -35.06
N MET A 862 48.83 8.62 -33.91
CA MET A 862 48.78 10.09 -33.72
C MET A 862 50.17 10.70 -33.51
N CYS A 863 51.17 9.89 -33.14
CA CYS A 863 52.50 10.35 -32.77
C CYS A 863 53.45 10.38 -33.98
N CYS A 864 54.29 11.42 -34.06
CA CYS A 864 55.35 11.54 -35.06
C CYS A 864 56.65 10.84 -34.63
N ASN A 865 56.83 10.63 -33.31
CA ASN A 865 58.04 10.08 -32.72
C ASN A 865 57.70 8.91 -31.78
N GLU A 866 58.51 7.84 -31.87
CA GLU A 866 58.44 6.69 -30.98
C GLU A 866 58.85 7.06 -29.55
N ILE A 867 58.38 6.29 -28.55
CA ILE A 867 58.71 6.51 -27.14
C ILE A 867 60.23 6.55 -26.90
N GLY A 868 60.97 5.65 -27.55
CA GLY A 868 62.44 5.57 -27.41
C GLY A 868 63.21 6.77 -27.98
N ALA A 869 62.56 7.61 -28.79
CA ALA A 869 63.17 8.82 -29.36
C ALA A 869 63.04 10.06 -28.46
N LEU A 870 62.29 9.96 -27.35
CA LEU A 870 62.16 11.09 -26.41
C LEU A 870 63.43 11.29 -25.58
N PRO A 871 63.75 12.56 -25.22
CA PRO A 871 64.72 12.84 -24.18
C PRO A 871 64.39 12.09 -22.87
N PRO A 872 65.37 11.53 -22.13
CA PRO A 872 65.11 10.76 -20.91
C PRO A 872 64.27 11.47 -19.85
N ALA A 873 64.36 12.80 -19.79
CA ALA A 873 63.55 13.63 -18.89
C ALA A 873 62.05 13.64 -19.23
N LEU A 874 61.70 13.52 -20.52
CA LEU A 874 60.31 13.43 -20.97
C LEU A 874 59.81 11.98 -20.99
N GLY A 875 60.67 11.03 -21.38
CA GLY A 875 60.33 9.61 -21.38
C GLY A 875 59.94 9.09 -19.99
N SER A 876 60.59 9.59 -18.93
CA SER A 876 60.27 9.21 -17.54
C SER A 876 58.95 9.76 -17.01
N LEU A 877 58.28 10.68 -17.74
CA LEU A 877 56.98 11.22 -17.38
C LEU A 877 55.81 10.42 -17.96
N LEU A 878 56.08 9.52 -18.91
CA LEU A 878 55.05 8.69 -19.52
C LEU A 878 54.70 7.52 -18.60
N ASP A 879 53.42 7.40 -18.26
CA ASP A 879 52.84 6.26 -17.57
C ASP A 879 51.91 5.51 -18.55
N ASP A 880 52.37 4.37 -19.05
CA ASP A 880 51.63 3.56 -20.02
C ASP A 880 50.27 3.08 -19.46
N GLN A 881 50.12 3.01 -18.12
CA GLN A 881 48.86 2.59 -17.50
C GLN A 881 47.73 3.59 -17.77
N LEU A 882 48.03 4.87 -18.00
CA LEU A 882 47.03 5.89 -18.27
C LEU A 882 46.38 5.74 -19.65
N TRP A 883 47.10 5.15 -20.60
CA TRP A 883 46.61 4.92 -21.97
C TRP A 883 46.17 3.48 -22.23
N THR A 884 46.51 2.54 -21.35
CA THR A 884 46.11 1.13 -21.45
C THR A 884 44.92 0.77 -20.58
N ARG A 885 44.51 1.64 -19.65
CA ARG A 885 43.37 1.40 -18.76
C ARG A 885 42.10 2.17 -19.17
N HIS A 886 40.94 1.60 -18.85
CA HIS A 886 39.64 2.27 -19.05
C HIS A 886 39.43 3.42 -18.05
N ALA A 887 38.52 4.34 -18.36
CA ALA A 887 38.42 5.62 -17.66
C ALA A 887 38.07 5.51 -16.16
N VAL A 888 37.29 4.49 -15.75
CA VAL A 888 36.94 4.25 -14.33
C VAL A 888 38.15 3.81 -13.51
N ALA A 889 39.02 2.96 -14.05
CA ALA A 889 40.24 2.50 -13.36
C ALA A 889 41.23 3.65 -13.14
N VAL A 890 41.42 4.51 -14.15
CA VAL A 890 42.28 5.70 -14.05
C VAL A 890 41.73 6.69 -13.03
N LEU A 891 40.40 6.88 -12.99
CA LEU A 891 39.74 7.73 -11.98
C LEU A 891 39.98 7.21 -10.55
N LEU A 892 39.78 5.92 -10.29
CA LEU A 892 40.02 5.32 -8.98
C LEU A 892 41.49 5.45 -8.54
N GLN A 893 42.42 5.26 -9.49
CA GLN A 893 43.85 5.43 -9.23
C GLN A 893 44.19 6.88 -8.86
N TRP A 894 43.56 7.87 -9.49
CA TRP A 894 43.72 9.28 -9.13
C TRP A 894 43.11 9.59 -7.76
N LEU A 895 41.87 9.18 -7.52
CA LEU A 895 41.14 9.42 -6.27
C LEU A 895 41.85 8.81 -5.05
N GLY A 896 42.47 7.63 -5.20
CA GLY A 896 43.19 6.97 -4.10
C GLY A 896 44.52 7.61 -3.68
N LYS A 897 45.04 8.60 -4.41
CA LYS A 897 46.30 9.29 -4.07
C LYS A 897 46.03 10.57 -3.27
N PRO A 898 46.68 10.77 -2.10
CA PRO A 898 46.50 11.98 -1.31
C PRO A 898 47.02 13.23 -2.04
N PRO A 899 46.35 14.38 -1.90
CA PRO A 899 46.87 15.64 -2.41
C PRO A 899 48.04 16.14 -1.54
N GLY A 900 49.02 16.84 -2.12
CA GLY A 900 50.20 17.31 -1.38
C GLY A 900 50.00 18.70 -0.75
N GLU A 901 50.95 19.13 0.10
CA GLU A 901 50.89 20.42 0.83
C GLU A 901 50.76 21.66 -0.07
N GLY A 902 51.14 21.57 -1.35
CA GLY A 902 51.09 22.66 -2.33
C GLY A 902 50.13 22.49 -3.50
N GLY A 903 49.24 21.47 -3.49
CA GLY A 903 48.33 21.19 -4.61
C GLY A 903 48.10 19.70 -4.90
N ASP A 904 47.24 19.40 -5.87
CA ASP A 904 47.06 18.02 -6.36
C ASP A 904 48.26 17.58 -7.23
N GLN A 905 49.27 17.00 -6.60
CA GLN A 905 50.47 16.49 -7.27
C GLN A 905 50.14 15.40 -8.31
N HIS A 906 49.00 14.71 -8.20
CA HIS A 906 48.62 13.70 -9.19
C HIS A 906 48.05 14.36 -10.46
N ALA A 907 47.24 15.40 -10.32
CA ALA A 907 46.82 16.21 -11.47
C ALA A 907 48.04 16.82 -12.20
N GLY A 908 49.06 17.27 -11.46
CA GLY A 908 50.32 17.73 -12.05
C GLY A 908 51.10 16.63 -12.80
N ARG A 909 51.04 15.38 -12.33
CA ARG A 909 51.61 14.23 -13.05
C ARG A 909 50.83 13.91 -14.32
N LEU A 910 49.50 13.92 -14.26
CA LEU A 910 48.63 13.77 -15.44
C LEU A 910 48.93 14.85 -16.49
N ALA A 911 49.10 16.11 -16.06
CA ALA A 911 49.44 17.22 -16.95
C ALA A 911 50.83 17.04 -17.60
N ARG A 912 51.83 16.56 -16.84
CA ARG A 912 53.17 16.28 -17.37
C ARG A 912 53.18 15.07 -18.31
N HIS A 913 52.40 14.05 -18.02
CA HIS A 913 52.17 12.91 -18.90
C HIS A 913 51.49 13.34 -20.21
N ALA A 914 50.45 14.18 -20.14
CA ALA A 914 49.79 14.77 -21.29
C ALA A 914 50.77 15.60 -22.13
N GLY A 915 51.58 16.45 -21.48
CA GLY A 915 52.60 17.27 -22.14
C GLY A 915 53.70 16.43 -22.79
N ALA A 916 54.17 15.35 -22.15
CA ALA A 916 55.14 14.42 -22.73
C ALA A 916 54.53 13.64 -23.90
N THR A 917 53.26 13.25 -23.80
CA THR A 917 52.51 12.62 -24.90
C THR A 917 52.38 13.59 -26.08
N ALA A 918 52.05 14.85 -25.83
CA ALA A 918 51.96 15.89 -26.85
C ALA A 918 53.31 16.15 -27.56
N PHE A 919 54.42 16.02 -26.85
CA PHE A 919 55.77 16.16 -27.43
C PHE A 919 56.04 15.10 -28.52
N ARG A 920 55.49 13.88 -28.35
CA ARG A 920 55.58 12.83 -29.38
C ARG A 920 54.92 13.23 -30.69
N MET A 921 53.98 14.17 -30.64
CA MET A 921 53.26 14.72 -31.80
C MET A 921 53.93 15.98 -32.38
N ILE A 922 55.15 16.34 -31.95
CA ILE A 922 55.94 17.41 -32.58
C ILE A 922 56.66 16.84 -33.80
N PRO A 923 56.43 17.37 -35.02
CA PRO A 923 57.14 16.87 -36.19
C PRO A 923 58.61 17.33 -36.16
N HIS A 924 59.55 16.38 -36.33
CA HIS A 924 60.98 16.65 -36.19
C HIS A 924 61.47 17.73 -37.20
N PRO A 925 62.18 18.80 -36.75
CA PRO A 925 62.53 19.94 -37.60
C PRO A 925 63.40 19.62 -38.82
N GLN A 926 64.15 18.52 -38.76
CA GLN A 926 65.09 18.10 -39.80
C GLN A 926 64.51 17.02 -40.73
N SER A 927 63.28 16.55 -40.48
CA SER A 927 62.65 15.53 -41.31
C SER A 927 61.89 16.17 -42.48
N ALA A 928 62.36 15.92 -43.71
CA ALA A 928 61.70 16.40 -44.93
C ALA A 928 60.30 15.79 -45.12
N LEU A 929 60.09 14.55 -44.65
CA LEU A 929 58.79 13.86 -44.71
C LEU A 929 57.71 14.51 -43.82
N LEU A 930 58.13 15.29 -42.81
CA LEU A 930 57.26 15.95 -41.85
C LEU A 930 57.16 17.48 -42.07
N GLU A 931 57.68 17.98 -43.20
CA GLU A 931 57.56 19.40 -43.57
C GLU A 931 56.09 19.79 -43.78
N GLU A 932 55.31 18.95 -44.46
CA GLU A 932 53.88 19.22 -44.72
C GLU A 932 53.05 19.23 -43.43
N ALA A 933 53.34 18.28 -42.52
CA ALA A 933 52.74 18.24 -41.19
C ALA A 933 52.98 19.54 -40.40
N ARG A 934 54.19 20.11 -40.46
CA ARG A 934 54.53 21.38 -39.80
C ARG A 934 53.74 22.54 -40.39
N LYS A 935 53.64 22.62 -41.72
CA LYS A 935 52.85 23.67 -42.39
C LYS A 935 51.37 23.60 -42.00
N GLN A 936 50.80 22.40 -41.94
CA GLN A 936 49.41 22.18 -41.55
C GLN A 936 49.15 22.62 -40.10
N LEU A 937 50.03 22.25 -39.15
CA LEU A 937 49.93 22.67 -37.75
C LEU A 937 50.08 24.19 -37.60
N LEU A 938 51.03 24.80 -38.31
CA LEU A 938 51.23 26.26 -38.29
C LEU A 938 50.02 26.99 -38.88
N SER A 939 49.46 26.48 -39.98
CA SER A 939 48.29 27.05 -40.64
C SER A 939 47.04 27.03 -39.75
N PHE A 940 46.87 25.99 -38.93
CA PHE A 940 45.75 25.93 -37.97
C PHE A 940 45.84 27.09 -36.96
N TRP A 941 47.02 27.31 -36.37
CA TRP A 941 47.20 28.37 -35.38
C TRP A 941 47.14 29.77 -35.98
N ASN A 942 47.72 29.99 -37.17
CA ASN A 942 47.60 31.27 -37.89
C ASN A 942 46.12 31.60 -38.22
N GLY A 943 45.27 30.58 -38.41
CA GLY A 943 43.83 30.77 -38.61
C GLY A 943 43.08 31.24 -37.35
N LEU A 944 43.71 31.12 -36.18
CA LEU A 944 43.16 31.44 -34.87
C LEU A 944 43.87 32.65 -34.22
N ASP A 945 44.55 33.50 -34.98
CA ASP A 945 45.27 34.70 -34.48
C ASP A 945 44.37 35.69 -33.71
N HIS A 946 43.04 35.55 -33.82
CA HIS A 946 42.03 36.37 -33.13
C HIS A 946 41.65 35.83 -31.74
N LEU A 947 42.15 34.64 -31.36
CA LEU A 947 41.79 33.95 -30.12
C LEU A 947 42.53 34.61 -28.94
N ALA A 948 41.77 35.20 -28.02
CA ALA A 948 42.32 35.92 -26.86
C ALA A 948 42.93 34.96 -25.83
N CYS A 949 44.14 34.47 -26.07
CA CYS A 949 44.86 33.56 -25.18
C CYS A 949 46.31 34.01 -24.95
N GLU A 950 46.87 33.69 -23.79
CA GLU A 950 48.28 33.93 -23.49
C GLU A 950 49.14 32.90 -24.24
N HIS A 951 50.04 33.37 -25.10
CA HIS A 951 50.97 32.51 -25.84
C HIS A 951 52.33 32.47 -25.13
N PRO A 952 52.85 31.28 -24.77
CA PRO A 952 54.21 31.16 -24.29
C PRO A 952 55.20 31.62 -25.38
N ALA A 953 56.12 32.51 -25.02
CA ALA A 953 57.10 33.11 -25.95
C ALA A 953 58.02 32.08 -26.65
N ARG A 954 58.13 30.87 -26.10
CA ARG A 954 58.90 29.74 -26.66
C ARG A 954 58.02 28.49 -26.73
N SER A 955 57.10 28.45 -27.68
CA SER A 955 56.23 27.30 -27.94
C SER A 955 56.37 26.76 -29.37
N VAL A 956 56.06 25.48 -29.55
CA VAL A 956 56.09 24.79 -30.85
C VAL A 956 54.73 24.11 -31.08
N PRO A 957 54.07 24.33 -32.23
CA PRO A 957 52.84 23.61 -32.56
C PRO A 957 53.06 22.09 -32.60
N CYS A 958 52.20 21.35 -31.91
CA CYS A 958 52.15 19.90 -31.95
C CYS A 958 50.72 19.39 -32.14
N GLY A 959 50.60 18.17 -32.66
CA GLY A 959 49.32 17.56 -32.96
C GLY A 959 49.41 16.49 -34.04
N ASN A 960 48.37 15.66 -34.13
CA ASN A 960 48.28 14.65 -35.18
C ASN A 960 47.81 15.26 -36.51
N VAL A 961 48.35 14.74 -37.61
CA VAL A 961 47.97 15.14 -38.99
C VAL A 961 47.39 13.98 -39.80
N ASN A 962 47.40 12.77 -39.24
CA ASN A 962 47.03 11.54 -39.93
C ASN A 962 45.53 11.21 -39.85
N ASP A 963 44.79 11.84 -38.92
CA ASP A 963 43.37 11.61 -38.71
C ASP A 963 42.61 12.94 -38.79
N PRO A 964 41.77 13.16 -39.81
CA PRO A 964 40.98 14.38 -39.95
C PRO A 964 39.78 14.44 -38.99
N SER A 965 39.30 13.29 -38.51
CA SER A 965 38.09 13.17 -37.68
C SER A 965 38.34 13.43 -36.19
N LEU A 966 39.56 13.16 -35.72
CA LEU A 966 40.03 13.47 -34.37
C LEU A 966 41.35 14.21 -34.43
N ARG A 967 41.33 15.51 -34.08
CA ARG A 967 42.51 16.38 -34.20
C ARG A 967 42.91 16.94 -32.84
N LEU A 968 44.10 16.58 -32.37
CA LEU A 968 44.74 17.21 -31.22
C LEU A 968 45.60 18.39 -31.71
N ARG A 969 45.43 19.57 -31.14
CA ARG A 969 46.24 20.76 -31.44
C ARG A 969 46.71 21.40 -30.15
N TYR A 970 48.01 21.58 -29.97
CA TYR A 970 48.56 22.21 -28.78
C TYR A 970 49.80 23.04 -29.13
N LEU A 971 49.93 24.24 -28.54
CA LEU A 971 51.19 24.97 -28.56
C LEU A 971 52.06 24.43 -27.42
N TRP A 972 53.06 23.62 -27.72
CA TRP A 972 53.89 22.97 -26.71
C TRP A 972 54.97 23.93 -26.17
N PRO A 973 54.90 24.39 -24.92
CA PRO A 973 55.91 25.27 -24.31
C PRO A 973 57.20 24.53 -23.94
N GLY A 974 58.36 25.14 -24.21
CA GLY A 974 59.67 24.58 -23.87
C GLY A 974 59.86 24.28 -22.37
N GLU A 975 59.16 25.02 -21.51
CA GLU A 975 59.19 24.89 -20.06
C GLU A 975 58.65 23.53 -19.57
N LEU A 976 57.79 22.85 -20.33
CA LEU A 976 57.25 21.52 -19.98
C LEU A 976 58.33 20.44 -19.83
N ALA A 977 59.48 20.60 -20.50
CA ALA A 977 60.62 19.69 -20.33
C ALA A 977 61.32 19.83 -18.97
N ASN A 978 61.06 20.91 -18.22
CA ASN A 978 61.72 21.16 -16.95
C ASN A 978 60.79 20.88 -15.75
N LEU A 979 61.09 19.79 -15.03
CA LEU A 979 60.31 19.32 -13.89
C LEU A 979 60.31 20.27 -12.68
N SER A 980 61.17 21.29 -12.64
CA SER A 980 61.21 22.29 -11.57
C SER A 980 60.35 23.53 -11.85
N VAL A 981 59.80 23.65 -13.07
CA VAL A 981 59.00 24.82 -13.50
C VAL A 981 57.50 24.46 -13.46
N ALA A 982 56.68 25.43 -13.09
CA ALA A 982 55.22 25.32 -13.19
C ALA A 982 54.80 25.25 -14.66
N ILE A 983 53.78 24.46 -14.97
CA ILE A 983 53.30 24.32 -16.35
C ILE A 983 52.68 25.65 -16.78
N PRO A 984 53.21 26.34 -17.81
CA PRO A 984 52.65 27.60 -18.26
C PRO A 984 51.30 27.38 -18.94
N VAL A 985 50.45 28.41 -18.93
CA VAL A 985 49.20 28.41 -19.70
C VAL A 985 49.54 28.43 -21.18
N SER A 986 48.96 27.49 -21.93
CA SER A 986 49.14 27.41 -23.37
C SER A 986 47.88 26.87 -24.03
N PRO A 987 47.41 27.44 -25.14
CA PRO A 987 46.16 27.02 -25.77
C PRO A 987 46.29 25.61 -26.37
N GLY A 988 45.25 24.81 -26.19
CA GLY A 988 45.13 23.47 -26.78
C GLY A 988 43.69 23.03 -26.99
N PHE A 989 43.50 22.15 -27.97
CA PHE A 989 42.19 21.61 -28.33
C PHE A 989 42.28 20.11 -28.62
N VAL A 990 41.30 19.34 -28.14
CA VAL A 990 40.93 18.06 -28.78
C VAL A 990 39.67 18.33 -29.60
N LEU A 991 39.79 18.20 -30.92
CA LEU A 991 38.75 18.50 -31.89
C LEU A 991 38.12 17.23 -32.42
N PHE A 992 36.79 17.16 -32.35
CA PHE A 992 35.98 16.15 -33.02
C PHE A 992 35.32 16.74 -34.27
N ASP A 993 35.43 16.01 -35.38
CA ASP A 993 34.85 16.38 -36.67
C ASP A 993 34.07 15.19 -37.23
N ASP A 994 32.74 15.30 -37.23
CA ASP A 994 31.82 14.25 -37.69
C ASP A 994 31.62 14.27 -39.23
N ALA A 995 31.97 15.38 -39.90
CA ALA A 995 31.79 15.53 -41.34
C ALA A 995 32.50 14.47 -42.21
N PRO A 996 33.76 14.06 -41.93
CA PRO A 996 34.46 13.05 -42.72
C PRO A 996 34.00 11.61 -42.46
N LEU A 997 33.17 11.36 -41.44
CA LEU A 997 32.77 10.02 -41.03
C LEU A 997 31.45 9.63 -41.68
N HIS A 998 31.37 8.45 -42.30
CA HIS A 998 30.17 7.97 -43.00
C HIS A 998 29.53 6.74 -42.36
N ASP A 999 30.27 6.02 -41.51
CA ASP A 999 29.79 4.81 -40.83
C ASP A 999 29.62 5.06 -39.32
N GLU A 1000 28.53 4.55 -38.74
CA GLU A 1000 28.13 4.81 -37.35
C GLU A 1000 29.09 4.20 -36.32
N PRO A 1001 29.59 2.95 -36.47
CA PRO A 1001 30.59 2.39 -35.56
C PRO A 1001 31.90 3.17 -35.53
N GLU A 1002 32.31 3.74 -36.68
CA GLU A 1002 33.52 4.56 -36.76
C GLU A 1002 33.32 5.90 -36.03
N ARG A 1003 32.17 6.55 -36.20
CA ARG A 1003 31.78 7.75 -35.42
C ARG A 1003 31.78 7.50 -33.93
N HIS A 1004 31.15 6.40 -33.52
CA HIS A 1004 31.10 6.02 -32.12
C HIS A 1004 32.51 5.82 -31.54
N LEU A 1005 33.39 5.11 -32.26
CA LEU A 1005 34.77 4.88 -31.83
C LEU A 1005 35.56 6.18 -31.72
N VAL A 1006 35.46 7.08 -32.70
CA VAL A 1006 36.17 8.37 -32.72
C VAL A 1006 35.67 9.30 -31.60
N TRP A 1007 34.36 9.31 -31.34
CA TRP A 1007 33.78 10.06 -30.23
C TRP A 1007 34.24 9.54 -28.86
N ARG A 1008 34.31 8.22 -28.67
CA ARG A 1008 34.87 7.64 -27.44
C ARG A 1008 36.33 8.05 -27.25
N ARG A 1009 37.14 8.04 -28.32
CA ARG A 1009 38.55 8.51 -28.29
C ARG A 1009 38.65 10.00 -27.93
N TRP A 1010 37.75 10.83 -28.46
CA TRP A 1010 37.70 12.26 -28.19
C TRP A 1010 37.50 12.56 -26.69
N LEU A 1011 36.52 11.93 -26.07
CA LEU A 1011 36.27 12.04 -24.62
C LEU A 1011 37.42 11.47 -23.78
N TRP A 1012 37.94 10.31 -24.19
CA TRP A 1012 39.04 9.63 -23.50
C TRP A 1012 40.33 10.45 -23.48
N LEU A 1013 40.72 11.07 -24.60
CA LEU A 1013 41.88 11.97 -24.65
C LEU A 1013 41.66 13.18 -23.73
N PHE A 1014 40.46 13.79 -23.77
CA PHE A 1014 40.19 14.97 -22.97
C PHE A 1014 40.28 14.74 -21.46
N ASN A 1015 39.87 13.57 -20.97
CA ASN A 1015 40.01 13.20 -19.55
C ASN A 1015 41.43 13.43 -19.02
N ILE A 1016 42.46 13.21 -19.84
CA ILE A 1016 43.86 13.43 -19.47
C ILE A 1016 44.34 14.83 -19.87
N PHE A 1017 44.09 15.25 -21.11
CA PHE A 1017 44.63 16.50 -21.66
C PHE A 1017 44.07 17.77 -21.02
N GLN A 1018 42.86 17.74 -20.45
CA GLN A 1018 42.28 18.87 -19.70
C GLN A 1018 43.19 19.37 -18.56
N THR A 1019 44.09 18.52 -18.05
CA THR A 1019 44.97 18.87 -16.94
C THR A 1019 46.07 19.85 -17.35
N LEU A 1020 46.31 20.04 -18.64
CA LEU A 1020 47.16 21.09 -19.19
C LEU A 1020 46.43 22.45 -19.09
N PRO A 1021 47.03 23.49 -18.49
CA PRO A 1021 46.39 24.79 -18.37
C PRO A 1021 46.16 25.44 -19.75
N GLY A 1022 44.92 25.81 -20.06
CA GLY A 1022 44.52 26.39 -21.35
C GLY A 1022 44.04 25.37 -22.39
N PHE A 1023 43.91 24.10 -22.02
CA PHE A 1023 43.44 23.04 -22.90
C PHE A 1023 41.92 22.86 -22.84
N LEU A 1024 41.25 22.84 -23.99
CA LEU A 1024 39.79 22.77 -24.13
C LEU A 1024 39.34 21.59 -25.01
N LEU A 1025 38.08 21.22 -24.83
CA LEU A 1025 37.35 20.27 -25.68
C LEU A 1025 36.50 21.05 -26.69
N ALA A 1026 36.56 20.70 -27.97
CA ALA A 1026 35.77 21.38 -29.00
C ALA A 1026 35.39 20.45 -30.15
N THR A 1027 34.41 20.87 -30.94
CA THR A 1027 34.10 20.30 -32.26
C THR A 1027 34.56 21.25 -33.35
N GLN A 1028 34.77 20.77 -34.59
CA GLN A 1028 35.12 21.64 -35.72
C GLN A 1028 34.05 22.73 -35.92
N GLU A 1029 32.78 22.36 -35.83
CA GLU A 1029 31.65 23.29 -35.92
C GLU A 1029 31.67 24.34 -34.79
N GLY A 1030 31.97 23.92 -33.55
CA GLY A 1030 32.05 24.84 -32.41
C GLY A 1030 33.22 25.82 -32.53
N LEU A 1031 34.35 25.39 -33.11
CA LEU A 1031 35.49 26.27 -33.37
C LEU A 1031 35.15 27.32 -34.43
N GLU A 1032 34.46 26.94 -35.51
CA GLU A 1032 33.99 27.85 -36.57
C GLU A 1032 32.94 28.85 -36.08
N ALA A 1033 32.11 28.43 -35.13
CA ALA A 1033 31.10 29.27 -34.51
C ALA A 1033 31.62 30.15 -33.35
N VAL A 1034 32.91 30.04 -33.01
CA VAL A 1034 33.57 30.85 -31.96
C VAL A 1034 33.02 30.55 -30.55
N ASP A 1035 32.76 29.28 -30.24
CA ASP A 1035 32.29 28.82 -28.92
C ASP A 1035 33.40 28.76 -27.84
N HIS A 1036 34.64 29.18 -28.17
CA HIS A 1036 35.86 28.97 -27.38
C HIS A 1036 36.21 30.06 -26.35
#